data_AF-A0A7S2IE43-F1
#
_entry.id   AF-A0A7S2IE43-F1
#
_cell.length_a   1.000
_cell.length_b   1.000
_cell.length_c   1.000
_cell.angle_alpha   90.00
_cell.angle_beta   90.00
_cell.angle_gamma   90.00
#
_symmetry.space_group_name_H-M   'P 1'
#
loop_
_entity.id
_entity.type
_entity.pdbx_description
1 polymer ?
#
loop_
_entity_poly.entity_id
_entity_poly.type
_entity_poly.pdbx_seq_one_letter_code
_entity_poly.pdbx_strand_id
1 'polypeptide(L)'
;ATRTSTQTKRISSKTSSNGLGCLEDHWAKTTRFLRYLQIFDEILSNSPDLQDLQNKCKDRLFCNEIVDMLAIRSKHNDARRTLHRLLEVGDSKGRNQHIVALALMLISFYDSADGCWAVIERVKDRIYRCPSAQKQAYVLVVQTGAHVYEFPQESNVQNPPEKLKKYFQAIISSRLGDTTAASAQVCPSQTPASQLIVLDSNAEKKVLYEKALNKIHFMVEDYLDSHKENAFKSAFQEPARYYFHLCGNHCHRDHVNVHGINGFLCLVRGWFGCQMPMIPMAEDGDTFKGCADVWSGLSEKAWDVFSDPKNFGKDFEGIKELSQGMLTTRKYGGYDDGHSFIGGRAKDMEREAKKKNAKYMQYANKFAFFFEKDFLVKRMFEVLNAEGKPEYVGFKTACDELFALFKETNRLSEDTLLEYLYDEYIMNIDIDRAAFFLWWCGVCNEKHLKVFECTDTVGDENDKTCPICFVEKDTVRQIDHWEAKGDVSGHKMCADCAEQYTKNECPFCHEVSIKENLLEVMKSLIQDVKYKSAGGDPNDLASILESWQFFEMEYGHNPKVIHRVGGLMVKDDQFKRLLEEGVNRKAAWVRDAAGLFFRLYSLSIEGSLDVTSDEKALLQTCYETILGLLSEVAGQPHHYGALYTQAMVPYICALQSGQTTKHLEIIVKEVGKLIVSYYKKYKRVYPNLKQQIPERIIAEYMEIVTENVWGGKSYDPVWKAFY
;
A
#
# COMPACT_ATOMS: atom_id res chain seq x y z
N ALA A 1 -12.67 43.08 -17.94
CA ALA A 1 -13.84 42.23 -17.67
C ALA A 1 -13.80 41.04 -18.62
N THR A 2 -13.13 39.97 -18.20
CA THR A 2 -12.96 38.74 -19.00
C THR A 2 -13.00 37.59 -18.02
N ARG A 3 -14.19 36.99 -17.89
CA ARG A 3 -14.45 35.80 -17.08
C ARG A 3 -13.89 34.60 -17.83
N THR A 4 -12.82 34.01 -17.31
CA THR A 4 -12.39 32.66 -17.67
C THR A 4 -13.37 31.66 -17.04
N SER A 5 -14.11 30.95 -17.88
CA SER A 5 -15.00 29.87 -17.45
C SER A 5 -14.18 28.62 -17.19
N THR A 6 -13.96 28.28 -15.93
CA THR A 6 -13.48 26.96 -15.52
C THR A 6 -14.55 25.93 -15.85
N GLN A 7 -14.34 25.16 -16.91
CA GLN A 7 -15.23 24.09 -17.34
C GLN A 7 -15.01 22.89 -16.40
N THR A 8 -15.77 22.85 -15.30
CA THR A 8 -15.80 21.70 -14.40
C THR A 8 -16.37 20.51 -15.17
N LYS A 9 -15.58 19.44 -15.36
CA LYS A 9 -16.05 18.15 -15.90
C LYS A 9 -17.23 17.66 -15.07
N ARG A 10 -18.45 17.85 -15.57
CA ARG A 10 -19.65 17.19 -15.05
C ARG A 10 -19.57 15.73 -15.46
N ILE A 11 -19.16 14.88 -14.52
CA ILE A 11 -19.32 13.43 -14.63
C ILE A 11 -20.82 13.16 -14.80
N SER A 12 -21.18 12.54 -15.92
CA SER A 12 -22.54 12.19 -16.30
C SER A 12 -23.14 11.23 -15.25
N SER A 13 -23.99 11.75 -14.37
CA SER A 13 -24.77 10.97 -13.40
C SER A 13 -25.91 10.23 -14.10
N LYS A 14 -25.64 9.07 -14.69
CA LYS A 14 -26.68 8.16 -15.21
C LYS A 14 -26.29 6.71 -15.02
N THR A 15 -26.56 6.19 -13.83
CA THR A 15 -27.56 5.14 -13.52
C THR A 15 -27.34 4.78 -12.06
N SER A 16 -28.34 5.02 -11.20
CA SER A 16 -28.33 4.58 -9.81
C SER A 16 -28.44 3.05 -9.77
N SER A 17 -27.36 2.33 -10.05
CA SER A 17 -27.29 0.92 -9.69
C SER A 17 -27.31 0.89 -8.16
N ASN A 18 -28.23 0.12 -7.59
CA ASN A 18 -28.39 -0.01 -6.14
C ASN A 18 -27.20 -0.72 -5.44
N GLY A 19 -26.13 -1.04 -6.18
CA GLY A 19 -25.00 -1.85 -5.76
C GLY A 19 -23.73 -1.04 -5.49
N LEU A 20 -22.74 -1.70 -4.88
CA LEU A 20 -21.46 -1.13 -4.49
C LEU A 20 -20.47 -1.14 -5.67
N GLY A 21 -20.82 -0.42 -6.74
CA GLY A 21 -19.97 -0.31 -7.95
C GLY A 21 -19.75 -1.65 -8.66
N CYS A 22 -18.49 -2.00 -8.93
CA CYS A 22 -18.10 -3.19 -9.68
C CYS A 22 -17.99 -4.47 -8.85
N LEU A 23 -18.21 -4.41 -7.54
CA LEU A 23 -18.11 -5.56 -6.65
C LEU A 23 -19.37 -6.44 -6.72
N GLU A 24 -19.22 -7.75 -6.62
CA GLU A 24 -20.36 -8.66 -6.46
C GLU A 24 -21.07 -8.49 -5.10
N ASP A 25 -22.38 -8.72 -5.08
CA ASP A 25 -23.23 -8.42 -3.92
C ASP A 25 -22.87 -9.24 -2.68
N HIS A 26 -22.37 -10.47 -2.86
CA HIS A 26 -21.98 -11.32 -1.73
C HIS A 26 -20.71 -10.77 -1.06
N TRP A 27 -19.73 -10.29 -1.82
CA TRP A 27 -18.53 -9.65 -1.28
C TRP A 27 -18.84 -8.38 -0.50
N ALA A 28 -19.89 -7.64 -0.87
CA ALA A 28 -20.36 -6.51 -0.06
C ALA A 28 -20.87 -6.97 1.32
N LYS A 29 -21.52 -8.14 1.41
CA LYS A 29 -22.15 -8.67 2.63
C LYS A 29 -21.23 -9.51 3.50
N THR A 30 -20.17 -10.06 2.93
CA THR A 30 -19.19 -10.88 3.64
C THR A 30 -18.09 -10.03 4.26
N THR A 31 -17.63 -10.43 5.44
CA THR A 31 -16.39 -9.96 6.04
C THR A 31 -15.72 -11.12 6.72
N ARG A 32 -14.40 -11.03 6.91
CA ARG A 32 -13.64 -12.02 7.67
C ARG A 32 -14.18 -12.18 9.09
N PHE A 33 -14.66 -11.08 9.68
CA PHE A 33 -15.28 -11.13 11.01
C PHE A 33 -16.54 -12.01 11.06
N LEU A 34 -17.41 -11.94 10.04
CA LEU A 34 -18.58 -12.82 9.99
C LEU A 34 -18.19 -14.28 9.82
N ARG A 35 -17.20 -14.55 8.97
CA ARG A 35 -16.62 -15.89 8.80
C ARG A 35 -16.02 -16.41 10.10
N TYR A 36 -15.36 -15.55 10.88
CA TYR A 36 -14.82 -15.90 12.20
C TYR A 36 -15.89 -16.25 13.22
N LEU A 37 -17.04 -15.57 13.18
CA LEU A 37 -18.19 -15.97 14.01
C LEU A 37 -18.73 -17.34 13.58
N GLN A 38 -18.82 -17.61 12.28
CA GLN A 38 -19.25 -18.91 11.76
C GLN A 38 -18.31 -20.04 12.19
N ILE A 39 -16.99 -19.84 12.05
CA ILE A 39 -15.97 -20.79 12.53
C ILE A 39 -16.16 -21.08 14.01
N PHE A 40 -16.42 -20.06 14.83
CA PHE A 40 -16.65 -20.28 16.26
C PHE A 40 -17.96 -21.04 16.53
N ASP A 41 -19.03 -20.73 15.81
CA ASP A 41 -20.30 -21.46 15.92
C ASP A 41 -20.13 -22.93 15.51
N GLU A 42 -19.34 -23.22 14.48
CA GLU A 42 -18.97 -24.58 14.05
C GLU A 42 -18.15 -25.31 15.11
N ILE A 43 -17.06 -24.70 15.61
CA ILE A 43 -16.24 -25.26 16.69
C ILE A 43 -17.13 -25.61 17.90
N LEU A 44 -18.01 -24.70 18.30
CA LEU A 44 -18.92 -24.91 19.43
C LEU A 44 -19.95 -26.01 19.17
N SER A 45 -20.35 -26.21 17.92
CA SER A 45 -21.35 -27.21 17.54
C SER A 45 -20.76 -28.61 17.35
N ASN A 46 -19.48 -28.72 16.98
CA ASN A 46 -18.81 -29.96 16.58
C ASN A 46 -18.53 -30.95 17.73
N SER A 47 -18.61 -30.53 19.00
CA SER A 47 -18.34 -31.40 20.15
C SER A 47 -19.28 -31.14 21.32
N PRO A 48 -19.84 -32.18 21.99
CA PRO A 48 -20.61 -32.03 23.22
C PRO A 48 -19.84 -31.30 24.33
N ASP A 49 -18.51 -31.47 24.40
CA ASP A 49 -17.68 -30.75 25.35
C ASP A 49 -17.64 -29.25 25.05
N LEU A 50 -17.65 -28.85 23.77
CA LEU A 50 -17.65 -27.43 23.39
C LEU A 50 -19.06 -26.82 23.49
N GLN A 51 -20.12 -27.61 23.35
CA GLN A 51 -21.48 -27.18 23.70
C GLN A 51 -21.61 -26.91 25.22
N ASP A 52 -20.96 -27.71 26.07
CA ASP A 52 -20.89 -27.47 27.52
C ASP A 52 -20.18 -26.14 27.84
N LEU A 53 -19.24 -25.68 26.99
CA LEU A 53 -18.56 -24.39 27.17
C LEU A 53 -19.56 -23.24 27.32
N GLN A 54 -20.64 -23.24 26.53
CA GLN A 54 -21.68 -22.20 26.62
C GLN A 54 -22.35 -22.14 28.00
N ASN A 55 -22.53 -23.28 28.65
CA ASN A 55 -23.08 -23.36 30.00
C ASN A 55 -22.01 -23.01 31.05
N LYS A 56 -20.78 -23.49 30.86
CA LYS A 56 -19.66 -23.27 31.78
C LYS A 56 -19.17 -21.83 31.80
N CYS A 57 -19.34 -21.06 30.74
CA CYS A 57 -19.06 -19.62 30.76
C CYS A 57 -19.96 -18.83 31.71
N LYS A 58 -21.02 -19.43 32.29
CA LYS A 58 -21.80 -18.85 33.40
C LYS A 58 -21.16 -19.11 34.77
N ASP A 59 -20.25 -20.08 34.87
CA ASP A 59 -19.50 -20.39 36.08
C ASP A 59 -18.27 -19.48 36.19
N ARG A 60 -18.29 -18.62 37.20
CA ARG A 60 -17.22 -17.66 37.47
C ARG A 60 -15.87 -18.33 37.71
N LEU A 61 -15.84 -19.50 38.36
CA LEU A 61 -14.59 -20.21 38.63
C LEU A 61 -13.96 -20.71 37.33
N PHE A 62 -14.78 -21.22 36.41
CA PHE A 62 -14.33 -21.65 35.09
C PHE A 62 -13.80 -20.47 34.25
N CYS A 63 -14.51 -19.34 34.23
CA CYS A 63 -14.03 -18.12 33.57
C CYS A 63 -12.71 -17.60 34.16
N ASN A 64 -12.51 -17.71 35.48
CA ASN A 64 -11.24 -17.33 36.11
C ASN A 64 -10.07 -18.14 35.57
N GLU A 65 -10.24 -19.42 35.30
CA GLU A 65 -9.16 -20.27 34.77
C GLU A 65 -8.72 -19.85 33.36
N ILE A 66 -9.68 -19.52 32.49
CA ILE A 66 -9.39 -19.00 31.14
C ILE A 66 -8.64 -17.67 31.23
N VAL A 67 -9.10 -16.77 32.11
CA VAL A 67 -8.47 -15.46 32.33
C VAL A 67 -7.07 -15.60 32.91
N ASP A 68 -6.89 -16.46 33.92
CA ASP A 68 -5.60 -16.68 34.57
C ASP A 68 -4.56 -17.22 33.61
N MET A 69 -4.96 -18.17 32.75
CA MET A 69 -4.07 -18.74 31.74
C MET A 69 -3.52 -17.66 30.80
N LEU A 70 -4.38 -16.82 30.21
CA LEU A 70 -3.93 -15.75 29.33
C LEU A 70 -3.18 -14.63 30.09
N ALA A 71 -3.60 -14.31 31.31
CA ALA A 71 -2.95 -13.32 32.16
C ALA A 71 -1.51 -13.73 32.52
N ILE A 72 -1.31 -14.99 32.92
CA ILE A 72 0.02 -15.54 33.21
C ILE A 72 0.89 -15.51 31.96
N ARG A 73 0.35 -15.93 30.81
CA ARG A 73 1.10 -15.96 29.54
C ARG A 73 1.53 -14.58 29.08
N SER A 74 0.64 -13.60 29.15
CA SER A 74 0.92 -12.21 28.75
C SER A 74 1.88 -11.48 29.68
N LYS A 75 1.99 -11.89 30.95
CA LYS A 75 2.72 -11.17 32.02
C LYS A 75 2.28 -9.70 32.18
N HIS A 76 1.08 -9.35 31.72
CA HIS A 76 0.56 -7.98 31.80
C HIS A 76 -0.13 -7.73 33.15
N ASN A 77 0.27 -6.68 33.87
CA ASN A 77 -0.19 -6.41 35.24
C ASN A 77 -1.72 -6.26 35.37
N ASP A 78 -2.37 -5.60 34.40
CA ASP A 78 -3.84 -5.42 34.39
C ASP A 78 -4.61 -6.52 33.63
N ALA A 79 -3.95 -7.61 33.23
CA ALA A 79 -4.55 -8.65 32.39
C ALA A 79 -5.85 -9.18 32.98
N ARG A 80 -5.80 -9.65 34.23
CA ARG A 80 -6.96 -10.26 34.90
C ARG A 80 -8.17 -9.35 34.91
N ARG A 81 -7.98 -8.11 35.40
CA ARG A 81 -9.06 -7.12 35.50
C ARG A 81 -9.67 -6.81 34.13
N THR A 82 -8.81 -6.65 33.12
CA THR A 82 -9.20 -6.31 31.74
C THR A 82 -9.99 -7.44 31.09
N LEU A 83 -9.52 -8.68 31.21
CA LEU A 83 -10.14 -9.86 30.62
C LEU A 83 -11.44 -10.27 31.33
N HIS A 84 -11.50 -10.15 32.66
CA HIS A 84 -12.76 -10.33 33.39
C HIS A 84 -13.82 -9.35 32.92
N ARG A 85 -13.46 -8.07 32.79
CA ARG A 85 -14.39 -7.06 32.31
C ARG A 85 -14.87 -7.38 30.90
N LEU A 86 -13.99 -7.86 30.02
CA LEU A 86 -14.36 -8.28 28.66
C LEU A 86 -15.36 -9.44 28.65
N LEU A 87 -15.13 -10.48 29.45
CA LEU A 87 -16.07 -11.59 29.59
C LEU A 87 -17.42 -11.15 30.15
N GLU A 88 -17.43 -10.24 31.13
CA GLU A 88 -18.68 -9.70 31.69
C GLU A 88 -19.50 -8.93 30.65
N VAL A 89 -18.85 -8.03 29.88
CA VAL A 89 -19.57 -7.16 28.94
C VAL A 89 -19.92 -7.87 27.62
N GLY A 90 -19.17 -8.90 27.22
CA GLY A 90 -19.39 -9.64 25.97
C GLY A 90 -19.46 -8.70 24.75
N ASP A 91 -20.53 -8.80 23.96
CA ASP A 91 -20.83 -7.91 22.82
C ASP A 91 -21.29 -6.48 23.20
N SER A 92 -20.95 -6.01 24.41
CA SER A 92 -21.45 -4.83 25.13
C SER A 92 -22.85 -4.96 25.74
N LYS A 93 -23.55 -6.08 25.56
CA LYS A 93 -24.86 -6.36 26.19
C LYS A 93 -24.82 -7.60 27.09
N GLY A 94 -23.64 -8.09 27.43
CA GLY A 94 -23.45 -9.33 28.19
C GLY A 94 -23.80 -10.58 27.39
N ARG A 95 -23.95 -10.50 26.06
CA ARG A 95 -24.17 -11.66 25.19
C ARG A 95 -22.85 -12.15 24.63
N ASN A 96 -22.84 -13.36 24.06
CA ASN A 96 -21.67 -13.96 23.40
C ASN A 96 -20.44 -14.13 24.31
N GLN A 97 -20.64 -14.30 25.62
CA GLN A 97 -19.56 -14.55 26.57
C GLN A 97 -18.77 -15.82 26.23
N HIS A 98 -19.44 -16.83 25.70
CA HIS A 98 -18.84 -18.10 25.26
C HIS A 98 -17.92 -17.91 24.04
N ILE A 99 -18.28 -17.03 23.11
CA ILE A 99 -17.40 -16.64 21.98
C ILE A 99 -16.14 -15.93 22.49
N VAL A 100 -16.29 -15.02 23.46
CA VAL A 100 -15.12 -14.36 24.08
C VAL A 100 -14.24 -15.40 24.79
N ALA A 101 -14.83 -16.30 25.58
CA ALA A 101 -14.10 -17.34 26.28
C ALA A 101 -13.32 -18.24 25.31
N LEU A 102 -13.96 -18.68 24.22
CA LEU A 102 -13.31 -19.46 23.17
C LEU A 102 -12.15 -18.68 22.53
N ALA A 103 -12.36 -17.41 22.15
CA ALA A 103 -11.31 -16.57 21.60
C ALA A 103 -10.10 -16.43 22.53
N LEU A 104 -10.34 -16.18 23.83
CA LEU A 104 -9.26 -16.07 24.82
C LEU A 104 -8.49 -17.39 24.98
N MET A 105 -9.19 -18.53 24.94
CA MET A 105 -8.55 -19.84 24.95
C MET A 105 -7.66 -20.02 23.71
N LEU A 106 -8.17 -19.73 22.51
CA LEU A 106 -7.40 -19.84 21.27
C LEU A 106 -6.15 -18.97 21.28
N ILE A 107 -6.26 -17.71 21.69
CA ILE A 107 -5.11 -16.80 21.86
C ILE A 107 -4.10 -17.39 22.85
N SER A 108 -4.58 -17.84 24.01
CA SER A 108 -3.70 -18.39 25.03
C SER A 108 -3.01 -19.69 24.64
N PHE A 109 -3.56 -20.45 23.69
CA PHE A 109 -2.98 -21.71 23.22
C PHE A 109 -1.98 -21.49 22.10
N TYR A 110 -2.32 -20.65 21.11
CA TYR A 110 -1.61 -20.58 19.84
C TYR A 110 -0.76 -19.32 19.65
N ASP A 111 -1.01 -18.23 20.39
CA ASP A 111 -0.27 -16.98 20.20
C ASP A 111 1.00 -16.90 21.07
N SER A 112 1.97 -16.10 20.71
CA SER A 112 3.17 -15.82 21.51
C SER A 112 2.83 -15.06 22.81
N ALA A 113 3.75 -15.04 23.78
CA ALA A 113 3.58 -14.24 25.00
C ALA A 113 3.45 -12.73 24.70
N ASP A 114 4.25 -12.23 23.75
CA ASP A 114 4.21 -10.84 23.31
C ASP A 114 2.91 -10.51 22.56
N GLY A 115 2.43 -11.44 21.72
CA GLY A 115 1.11 -11.34 21.07
C GLY A 115 -0.02 -11.24 22.09
N CYS A 116 -0.01 -12.12 23.10
CA CYS A 116 -0.95 -12.06 24.22
C CYS A 116 -0.91 -10.71 24.95
N TRP A 117 0.29 -10.18 25.23
CA TRP A 117 0.47 -8.86 25.86
C TRP A 117 -0.11 -7.74 24.98
N ALA A 118 0.19 -7.74 23.68
CA ALA A 118 -0.27 -6.73 22.73
C ALA A 118 -1.80 -6.73 22.55
N VAL A 119 -2.45 -7.91 22.63
CA VAL A 119 -3.92 -7.99 22.67
C VAL A 119 -4.47 -7.30 23.91
N ILE A 120 -3.90 -7.58 25.09
CA ILE A 120 -4.40 -7.05 26.36
C ILE A 120 -4.27 -5.52 26.42
N GLU A 121 -3.16 -4.94 25.99
CA GLU A 121 -3.01 -3.47 25.94
C GLU A 121 -4.08 -2.83 25.05
N ARG A 122 -4.32 -3.41 23.86
CA ARG A 122 -5.34 -2.91 22.93
C ARG A 122 -6.76 -3.06 23.47
N VAL A 123 -7.05 -4.11 24.24
CA VAL A 123 -8.35 -4.31 24.90
C VAL A 123 -8.51 -3.33 26.06
N LYS A 124 -7.48 -3.15 26.88
CA LYS A 124 -7.47 -2.26 28.05
C LYS A 124 -7.83 -0.82 27.68
N ASP A 125 -7.30 -0.31 26.56
CA ASP A 125 -7.61 1.03 26.07
C ASP A 125 -9.12 1.25 25.84
N ARG A 126 -9.85 0.18 25.49
CA ARG A 126 -11.24 0.25 25.04
C ARG A 126 -12.26 -0.21 26.09
N ILE A 127 -11.91 -1.22 26.89
CA ILE A 127 -12.88 -1.99 27.68
C ILE A 127 -13.48 -1.22 28.87
N TYR A 128 -12.77 -0.21 29.38
CA TYR A 128 -13.24 0.63 30.48
C TYR A 128 -13.94 1.91 30.02
N ARG A 129 -14.10 2.09 28.71
CA ARG A 129 -14.78 3.24 28.11
C ARG A 129 -16.26 2.94 27.88
N CYS A 130 -16.93 3.75 27.07
CA CYS A 130 -18.34 3.62 26.74
C CYS A 130 -18.67 2.28 26.04
N PRO A 131 -19.95 1.86 25.99
CA PRO A 131 -20.35 0.60 25.36
C PRO A 131 -19.90 0.41 23.91
N SER A 132 -19.81 1.50 23.13
CA SER A 132 -19.29 1.45 21.75
C SER A 132 -17.83 0.97 21.72
N ALA A 133 -16.97 1.54 22.57
CA ALA A 133 -15.58 1.11 22.69
C ALA A 133 -15.46 -0.33 23.22
N GLN A 134 -16.32 -0.73 24.17
CA GLN A 134 -16.36 -2.12 24.66
C GLN A 134 -16.66 -3.10 23.52
N LYS A 135 -17.58 -2.75 22.60
CA LYS A 135 -17.88 -3.56 21.43
C LYS A 135 -16.69 -3.68 20.47
N GLN A 136 -15.90 -2.62 20.30
CA GLN A 136 -14.65 -2.70 19.52
C GLN A 136 -13.63 -3.66 20.17
N ALA A 137 -13.55 -3.67 21.50
CA ALA A 137 -12.70 -4.63 22.22
C ALA A 137 -13.14 -6.09 22.00
N TYR A 138 -14.45 -6.33 21.98
CA TYR A 138 -15.03 -7.64 21.64
C TYR A 138 -14.62 -8.09 20.23
N VAL A 139 -14.83 -7.23 19.21
CA VAL A 139 -14.48 -7.53 17.82
C VAL A 139 -12.99 -7.87 17.70
N LEU A 140 -12.12 -7.07 18.32
CA LEU A 140 -10.67 -7.27 18.31
C LEU A 140 -10.27 -8.66 18.84
N VAL A 141 -10.82 -9.08 19.97
CA VAL A 141 -10.45 -10.35 20.60
C VAL A 141 -10.96 -11.54 19.79
N VAL A 142 -12.18 -11.45 19.27
CA VAL A 142 -12.73 -12.50 18.39
C VAL A 142 -11.92 -12.63 17.10
N GLN A 143 -11.56 -11.52 16.46
CA GLN A 143 -10.70 -11.55 15.27
C GLN A 143 -9.34 -12.17 15.57
N THR A 144 -8.72 -11.79 16.69
CA THR A 144 -7.41 -12.34 17.04
C THR A 144 -7.51 -13.84 17.34
N GLY A 145 -8.52 -14.26 18.12
CA GLY A 145 -8.73 -15.67 18.46
C GLY A 145 -9.00 -16.55 17.25
N ALA A 146 -9.79 -16.09 16.29
CA ALA A 146 -10.03 -16.82 15.05
C ALA A 146 -8.78 -16.85 14.16
N HIS A 147 -8.06 -15.73 14.02
CA HIS A 147 -6.84 -15.68 13.23
C HIS A 147 -5.77 -16.66 13.72
N VAL A 148 -5.51 -16.73 15.03
CA VAL A 148 -4.51 -17.69 15.58
C VAL A 148 -4.98 -19.15 15.49
N TYR A 149 -6.29 -19.38 15.40
CA TYR A 149 -6.83 -20.72 15.15
C TYR A 149 -6.57 -21.18 13.72
N GLU A 150 -6.77 -20.29 12.74
CA GLU A 150 -6.46 -20.56 11.33
C GLU A 150 -4.96 -20.72 11.09
N PHE A 151 -4.16 -19.85 11.72
CA PHE A 151 -2.71 -19.74 11.54
C PHE A 151 -1.98 -19.97 12.87
N PRO A 152 -1.98 -21.21 13.40
CA PRO A 152 -1.32 -21.51 14.65
C PRO A 152 0.19 -21.36 14.48
N GLN A 153 0.84 -20.85 15.51
CA GLN A 153 2.29 -20.96 15.60
C GLN A 153 2.61 -22.24 16.34
N GLU A 154 2.95 -23.32 15.62
CA GLU A 154 3.15 -24.65 16.22
C GLU A 154 4.21 -24.66 17.32
N SER A 155 5.24 -23.81 17.20
CA SER A 155 6.28 -23.60 18.21
C SER A 155 5.76 -23.04 19.54
N ASN A 156 4.55 -22.47 19.55
CA ASN A 156 3.97 -21.75 20.68
C ASN A 156 2.83 -22.50 21.37
N VAL A 157 2.50 -23.72 20.93
CA VAL A 157 1.42 -24.52 21.53
C VAL A 157 1.77 -24.85 22.98
N GLN A 158 0.96 -24.36 23.91
CA GLN A 158 1.13 -24.63 25.35
C GLN A 158 0.17 -25.72 25.82
N ASN A 159 0.63 -26.50 26.81
CA ASN A 159 -0.24 -27.46 27.48
C ASN A 159 -1.28 -26.71 28.32
N PRO A 160 -2.58 -26.90 28.08
CA PRO A 160 -3.63 -26.27 28.86
C PRO A 160 -3.63 -26.79 30.32
N PRO A 161 -4.14 -26.02 31.29
CA PRO A 161 -4.49 -26.55 32.61
C PRO A 161 -5.40 -27.79 32.48
N GLU A 162 -5.29 -28.75 33.41
CA GLU A 162 -6.02 -30.04 33.33
C GLU A 162 -7.53 -29.88 33.13
N LYS A 163 -8.15 -28.85 33.73
CA LYS A 163 -9.58 -28.55 33.58
C LYS A 163 -9.97 -28.05 32.18
N LEU A 164 -9.03 -27.46 31.44
CA LEU A 164 -9.22 -26.97 30.07
C LEU A 164 -8.78 -27.99 29.01
N LYS A 165 -8.08 -29.06 29.41
CA LYS A 165 -7.49 -30.06 28.52
C LYS A 165 -8.51 -30.75 27.62
N LYS A 166 -9.70 -31.09 28.14
CA LYS A 166 -10.77 -31.70 27.34
C LYS A 166 -11.26 -30.78 26.21
N TYR A 167 -11.39 -29.48 26.47
CA TYR A 167 -11.83 -28.50 25.46
C TYR A 167 -10.74 -28.27 24.43
N PHE A 168 -9.48 -28.20 24.86
CA PHE A 168 -8.33 -28.10 23.94
C PHE A 168 -8.24 -29.30 23.01
N GLN A 169 -8.42 -30.52 23.53
CA GLN A 169 -8.49 -31.73 22.72
C GLN A 169 -9.65 -31.67 21.72
N ALA A 170 -10.84 -31.23 22.15
CA ALA A 170 -11.98 -31.06 21.26
C ALA A 170 -11.72 -30.02 20.15
N ILE A 171 -11.06 -28.89 20.46
CA ILE A 171 -10.66 -27.86 19.47
C ILE A 171 -9.69 -28.45 18.43
N ILE A 172 -8.67 -29.20 18.89
CA ILE A 172 -7.72 -29.86 18.00
C ILE A 172 -8.44 -30.89 17.11
N SER A 173 -9.31 -31.72 17.69
CA SER A 173 -10.06 -32.74 16.95
C SER A 173 -10.97 -32.12 15.90
N SER A 174 -11.68 -31.03 16.22
CA SER A 174 -12.50 -30.29 15.26
C SER A 174 -11.66 -29.81 14.08
N ARG A 175 -10.46 -29.30 14.35
CA ARG A 175 -9.58 -28.79 13.31
C ARG A 175 -9.04 -29.88 12.38
N LEU A 176 -8.65 -31.03 12.93
CA LEU A 176 -8.10 -32.15 12.15
C LEU A 176 -9.18 -32.79 11.26
N GLY A 177 -10.45 -32.75 11.67
CA GLY A 177 -11.57 -33.25 10.89
C GLY A 177 -11.98 -32.37 9.69
N ASP A 178 -11.68 -31.06 9.74
CA ASP A 178 -12.26 -30.04 8.85
C ASP A 178 -11.28 -29.39 7.86
N THR A 179 -10.07 -29.93 7.68
CA THR A 179 -9.04 -29.30 6.80
C THR A 179 -9.47 -29.11 5.33
N THR A 180 -10.60 -29.70 4.89
CA THR A 180 -11.17 -29.51 3.55
C THR A 180 -12.54 -28.84 3.52
N ALA A 181 -13.28 -28.70 4.63
CA ALA A 181 -14.69 -28.31 4.62
C ALA A 181 -14.97 -26.88 5.09
N ALA A 182 -14.28 -26.39 6.12
CA ALA A 182 -14.58 -25.08 6.73
C ALA A 182 -14.20 -23.86 5.86
N SER A 183 -13.34 -24.05 4.84
CA SER A 183 -13.04 -22.99 3.85
C SER A 183 -14.05 -22.92 2.70
N ALA A 184 -14.90 -23.94 2.53
CA ALA A 184 -15.76 -24.07 1.34
C ALA A 184 -17.04 -23.23 1.40
N GLN A 185 -17.45 -22.73 2.57
CA GLN A 185 -18.81 -22.21 2.77
C GLN A 185 -18.96 -20.69 2.50
N VAL A 186 -17.87 -19.96 2.30
CA VAL A 186 -17.92 -18.51 1.99
C VAL A 186 -17.81 -18.23 0.50
N CYS A 187 -17.44 -19.22 -0.32
CA CYS A 187 -17.38 -19.06 -1.76
C CYS A 187 -18.78 -18.93 -2.37
N PRO A 188 -19.03 -17.94 -3.25
CA PRO A 188 -20.22 -17.95 -4.10
C PRO A 188 -20.27 -19.26 -4.87
N SER A 189 -21.24 -20.13 -4.57
CA SER A 189 -21.29 -21.51 -5.08
C SER A 189 -21.52 -21.65 -6.59
N GLN A 190 -21.50 -20.53 -7.34
CA GLN A 190 -21.87 -20.47 -8.76
C GLN A 190 -21.07 -19.39 -9.52
N THR A 191 -19.74 -19.36 -9.39
CA THR A 191 -18.91 -18.52 -10.25
C THR A 191 -18.74 -19.16 -11.63
N PRO A 192 -18.46 -18.39 -12.69
CA PRO A 192 -18.06 -18.95 -13.99
C PRO A 192 -16.91 -19.95 -13.86
N ALA A 193 -15.88 -19.61 -13.07
CA ALA A 193 -14.77 -20.52 -12.77
C ALA A 193 -15.24 -21.83 -12.12
N SER A 194 -16.05 -21.77 -11.06
CA SER A 194 -16.49 -22.97 -10.34
C SER A 194 -17.32 -23.91 -11.22
N GLN A 195 -18.14 -23.35 -12.13
CA GLN A 195 -18.93 -24.14 -13.06
C GLN A 195 -18.04 -24.92 -14.05
N LEU A 196 -17.00 -24.28 -14.58
CA LEU A 196 -16.07 -24.91 -15.51
C LEU A 196 -15.19 -25.95 -14.82
N ILE A 197 -14.74 -25.67 -13.59
CA ILE A 197 -13.95 -26.61 -12.79
C ILE A 197 -14.72 -27.92 -12.54
N VAL A 198 -16.04 -27.83 -12.31
CA VAL A 198 -16.89 -29.02 -12.14
C VAL A 198 -16.99 -29.87 -13.43
N LEU A 199 -16.87 -29.23 -14.60
CA LEU A 199 -16.93 -29.89 -15.91
C LEU A 199 -15.59 -30.47 -16.37
N ASP A 200 -14.49 -30.17 -15.69
CA ASP A 200 -13.19 -30.76 -16.00
C ASP A 200 -13.21 -32.28 -15.74
N SER A 201 -12.84 -33.05 -16.76
CA SER A 201 -12.81 -34.51 -16.70
C SER A 201 -11.61 -35.06 -15.92
N ASN A 202 -10.58 -34.24 -15.68
CA ASN A 202 -9.41 -34.62 -14.92
C ASN A 202 -9.60 -34.28 -13.43
N ALA A 203 -9.74 -35.32 -12.60
CA ALA A 203 -9.96 -35.18 -11.16
C ALA A 203 -8.82 -34.46 -10.42
N GLU A 204 -7.56 -34.64 -10.84
CA GLU A 204 -6.41 -33.98 -10.21
C GLU A 204 -6.39 -32.48 -10.52
N LYS A 205 -6.64 -32.11 -11.78
CA LYS A 205 -6.78 -30.69 -12.19
C LYS A 205 -7.94 -30.02 -11.48
N LYS A 206 -9.06 -30.71 -11.34
CA LYS A 206 -10.22 -30.19 -10.61
C LYS A 206 -9.85 -29.80 -9.18
N VAL A 207 -9.21 -30.71 -8.43
CA VAL A 207 -8.76 -30.42 -7.04
C VAL A 207 -7.78 -29.25 -7.01
N LEU A 208 -6.87 -29.17 -7.98
CA LEU A 208 -5.92 -28.07 -8.10
C LEU A 208 -6.65 -26.73 -8.31
N TYR A 209 -7.55 -26.63 -9.29
CA TYR A 209 -8.28 -25.41 -9.59
C TYR A 209 -9.24 -24.99 -8.47
N GLU A 210 -9.92 -25.95 -7.81
CA GLU A 210 -10.76 -25.66 -6.64
C GLU A 210 -9.92 -25.06 -5.51
N LYS A 211 -8.74 -25.62 -5.25
CA LYS A 211 -7.80 -25.10 -4.25
C LYS A 211 -7.30 -23.70 -4.60
N ALA A 212 -6.94 -23.46 -5.87
CA ALA A 212 -6.50 -22.17 -6.35
C ALA A 212 -7.59 -21.09 -6.23
N LEU A 213 -8.82 -21.40 -6.64
CA LEU A 213 -9.97 -20.50 -6.53
C LEU A 213 -10.29 -20.15 -5.09
N ASN A 214 -10.32 -21.15 -4.20
CA ASN A 214 -10.53 -20.92 -2.77
C ASN A 214 -9.42 -20.05 -2.15
N LYS A 215 -8.17 -20.24 -2.60
CA LYS A 215 -7.02 -19.43 -2.16
C LYS A 215 -7.15 -17.97 -2.60
N ILE A 216 -7.59 -17.72 -3.84
CA ILE A 216 -7.90 -16.36 -4.34
C ILE A 216 -9.04 -15.74 -3.52
N HIS A 217 -10.15 -16.46 -3.31
CA HIS A 217 -11.29 -15.96 -2.54
C HIS A 217 -10.92 -15.59 -1.11
N PHE A 218 -10.09 -16.40 -0.45
CA PHE A 218 -9.54 -16.09 0.87
C PHE A 218 -8.76 -14.76 0.88
N MET A 219 -7.87 -14.56 -0.10
CA MET A 219 -7.05 -13.34 -0.20
C MET A 219 -7.89 -12.11 -0.56
N VAL A 220 -8.88 -12.28 -1.44
CA VAL A 220 -9.83 -11.24 -1.82
C VAL A 220 -10.67 -10.82 -0.61
N GLU A 221 -11.12 -11.75 0.23
CA GLU A 221 -11.83 -11.42 1.47
C GLU A 221 -10.99 -10.51 2.38
N ASP A 222 -9.74 -10.88 2.66
CA ASP A 222 -8.84 -10.09 3.51
C ASP A 222 -8.55 -8.71 2.91
N TYR A 223 -8.31 -8.65 1.59
CA TYR A 223 -8.13 -7.39 0.88
C TYR A 223 -9.37 -6.51 1.00
N LEU A 224 -10.56 -7.06 0.76
CA LEU A 224 -11.81 -6.30 0.75
C LEU A 224 -12.18 -5.77 2.13
N ASP A 225 -11.87 -6.50 3.21
CA ASP A 225 -12.02 -5.95 4.57
C ASP A 225 -11.16 -4.69 4.74
N SER A 226 -9.88 -4.74 4.35
CA SER A 226 -8.97 -3.60 4.39
C SER A 226 -9.44 -2.45 3.49
N HIS A 227 -9.91 -2.77 2.27
CA HIS A 227 -10.39 -1.80 1.29
C HIS A 227 -11.66 -1.09 1.75
N LYS A 228 -12.63 -1.84 2.31
CA LYS A 228 -13.84 -1.28 2.90
C LYS A 228 -13.50 -0.32 4.03
N GLU A 229 -12.61 -0.69 4.95
CA GLU A 229 -12.17 0.20 6.02
C GLU A 229 -11.52 1.49 5.49
N ASN A 230 -10.65 1.38 4.49
CA ASN A 230 -10.01 2.55 3.89
C ASN A 230 -11.01 3.44 3.12
N ALA A 231 -11.96 2.85 2.40
CA ALA A 231 -13.06 3.57 1.75
C ALA A 231 -13.94 4.28 2.78
N PHE A 232 -14.25 3.61 3.89
CA PHE A 232 -15.01 4.19 4.99
C PHE A 232 -14.27 5.35 5.65
N LYS A 233 -12.96 5.20 5.89
CA LYS A 233 -12.12 6.26 6.43
C LYS A 233 -12.12 7.49 5.52
N SER A 234 -11.90 7.28 4.23
CA SER A 234 -11.77 8.34 3.22
C SER A 234 -13.11 9.03 2.93
N ALA A 235 -14.23 8.30 2.96
CA ALA A 235 -15.56 8.85 2.68
C ALA A 235 -16.24 9.49 3.90
N PHE A 236 -15.93 9.02 5.12
CA PHE A 236 -16.70 9.37 6.32
C PHE A 236 -15.84 9.80 7.50
N GLN A 237 -14.99 8.90 8.00
CA GLN A 237 -14.33 9.09 9.30
C GLN A 237 -13.40 10.30 9.31
N GLU A 238 -12.44 10.34 8.37
CA GLU A 238 -11.41 11.36 8.32
C GLU A 238 -11.95 12.71 7.82
N PRO A 239 -12.87 12.78 6.84
CA PRO A 239 -13.60 14.01 6.53
C PRO A 239 -14.38 14.56 7.72
N ALA A 240 -15.01 13.71 8.54
CA ALA A 240 -15.72 14.17 9.73
C ALA A 240 -14.78 14.72 10.80
N ARG A 241 -13.67 14.03 11.09
CA ARG A 241 -12.64 14.51 12.01
C ARG A 241 -12.06 15.84 11.53
N TYR A 242 -11.72 15.92 10.25
CA TYR A 242 -11.22 17.13 9.62
C TYR A 242 -12.22 18.29 9.74
N TYR A 243 -13.49 18.06 9.40
CA TYR A 243 -14.54 19.08 9.53
C TYR A 243 -14.67 19.62 10.97
N PHE A 244 -14.73 18.74 11.97
CA PHE A 244 -14.81 19.19 13.37
C PHE A 244 -13.53 19.88 13.84
N HIS A 245 -12.37 19.47 13.33
CA HIS A 245 -11.10 20.16 13.55
C HIS A 245 -11.15 21.60 13.01
N LEU A 246 -11.60 21.81 11.76
CA LEU A 246 -11.78 23.14 11.18
C LEU A 246 -12.81 23.98 11.96
N CYS A 247 -13.86 23.34 12.48
CA CYS A 247 -14.86 23.97 13.33
C CYS A 247 -14.35 24.36 14.72
N GLY A 248 -13.17 23.86 15.15
CA GLY A 248 -12.66 24.05 16.51
C GLY A 248 -13.37 23.18 17.57
N ASN A 249 -14.13 22.16 17.16
CA ASN A 249 -14.85 21.27 18.07
C ASN A 249 -14.04 19.98 18.31
N HIS A 250 -13.00 20.08 19.14
CA HIS A 250 -12.13 18.94 19.46
C HIS A 250 -12.87 17.79 20.13
N CYS A 251 -13.88 18.10 20.95
CA CYS A 251 -14.72 17.08 21.57
C CYS A 251 -15.39 16.21 20.50
N HIS A 252 -16.09 16.79 19.52
CA HIS A 252 -16.73 16.00 18.47
C HIS A 252 -15.72 15.30 17.57
N ARG A 253 -14.60 15.96 17.24
CA ARG A 253 -13.49 15.35 16.48
C ARG A 253 -13.04 14.04 17.13
N ASP A 254 -12.79 14.06 18.44
CA ASP A 254 -12.26 12.90 19.16
C ASP A 254 -13.32 11.80 19.36
N HIS A 255 -14.61 12.16 19.35
CA HIS A 255 -15.72 11.22 19.42
C HIS A 255 -16.14 10.62 18.06
N VAL A 256 -15.60 11.08 16.91
CA VAL A 256 -15.90 10.48 15.59
C VAL A 256 -15.58 8.98 15.61
N ASN A 257 -14.41 8.59 16.13
CA ASN A 257 -13.93 7.21 16.12
C ASN A 257 -14.60 6.30 17.17
N VAL A 258 -15.46 6.88 18.01
CA VAL A 258 -16.12 6.18 19.12
C VAL A 258 -17.63 6.11 18.90
N HIS A 259 -18.27 7.26 18.69
CA HIS A 259 -19.73 7.36 18.56
C HIS A 259 -20.16 7.70 17.14
N GLY A 260 -19.53 8.69 16.51
CA GLY A 260 -19.88 9.13 15.15
C GLY A 260 -19.82 8.00 14.12
N ILE A 261 -18.83 7.12 14.25
CA ILE A 261 -18.63 5.95 13.39
C ILE A 261 -19.85 5.04 13.33
N ASN A 262 -20.60 4.89 14.43
CA ASN A 262 -21.79 4.03 14.47
C ASN A 262 -22.87 4.51 13.49
N GLY A 263 -23.04 5.83 13.34
CA GLY A 263 -23.99 6.43 12.41
C GLY A 263 -23.61 6.11 10.97
N PHE A 264 -22.38 6.46 10.58
CA PHE A 264 -21.89 6.21 9.22
C PHE A 264 -21.85 4.72 8.85
N LEU A 265 -21.48 3.82 9.78
CA LEU A 265 -21.54 2.38 9.56
C LEU A 265 -22.99 1.90 9.34
N CYS A 266 -23.94 2.42 10.12
CA CYS A 266 -25.36 2.18 9.93
C CYS A 266 -25.88 2.74 8.60
N LEU A 267 -25.37 3.87 8.13
CA LEU A 267 -25.67 4.43 6.81
C LEU A 267 -25.19 3.48 5.71
N VAL A 268 -23.94 3.02 5.73
CA VAL A 268 -23.38 2.09 4.73
C VAL A 268 -24.18 0.80 4.68
N ARG A 269 -24.45 0.19 5.84
CA ARG A 269 -25.26 -1.02 5.93
C ARG A 269 -26.69 -0.81 5.42
N GLY A 270 -27.30 0.33 5.78
CA GLY A 270 -28.67 0.64 5.36
C GLY A 270 -28.77 0.95 3.87
N TRP A 271 -27.79 1.66 3.31
CA TRP A 271 -27.82 2.08 1.91
C TRP A 271 -27.42 0.93 0.98
N PHE A 272 -26.28 0.27 1.24
CA PHE A 272 -25.73 -0.73 0.31
C PHE A 272 -26.03 -2.17 0.71
N GLY A 273 -26.48 -2.43 1.95
CA GLY A 273 -26.42 -3.78 2.51
C GLY A 273 -24.98 -4.25 2.73
N CYS A 274 -24.00 -3.35 2.63
CA CYS A 274 -22.59 -3.66 2.79
C CYS A 274 -22.28 -3.86 4.28
N GLN A 275 -21.69 -5.02 4.59
CA GLN A 275 -21.19 -5.32 5.92
C GLN A 275 -19.73 -4.85 6.01
N MET A 276 -19.50 -4.00 7.01
CA MET A 276 -18.18 -3.50 7.36
C MET A 276 -17.50 -4.45 8.35
N PRO A 277 -16.15 -4.55 8.35
CA PRO A 277 -15.44 -5.35 9.36
C PRO A 277 -15.69 -4.85 10.78
N MET A 278 -15.91 -3.54 10.93
CA MET A 278 -16.39 -2.92 12.16
C MET A 278 -17.91 -3.05 12.30
N ILE A 279 -18.38 -3.59 13.44
CA ILE A 279 -19.81 -3.72 13.71
C ILE A 279 -20.34 -2.49 14.47
N PRO A 280 -21.32 -1.74 13.92
CA PRO A 280 -21.88 -0.59 14.61
C PRO A 280 -22.64 -0.97 15.87
N MET A 281 -22.56 -0.12 16.89
CA MET A 281 -23.52 -0.10 18.00
C MET A 281 -24.78 0.66 17.56
N ALA A 282 -25.72 -0.04 16.91
CA ALA A 282 -26.91 0.58 16.33
C ALA A 282 -27.82 1.32 17.34
N GLU A 283 -27.74 0.94 18.62
CA GLU A 283 -28.50 1.58 19.71
C GLU A 283 -27.74 2.72 20.39
N ASP A 284 -26.57 3.11 19.88
CA ASP A 284 -25.81 4.24 20.40
C ASP A 284 -26.64 5.53 20.29
N GLY A 285 -26.93 6.13 21.45
CA GLY A 285 -27.66 7.39 21.56
C GLY A 285 -26.75 8.62 21.51
N ASP A 286 -25.43 8.41 21.63
CA ASP A 286 -24.43 9.46 21.58
C ASP A 286 -23.84 9.66 20.16
N THR A 287 -24.37 8.97 19.15
CA THR A 287 -23.88 9.02 17.76
C THR A 287 -23.78 10.43 17.19
N PHE A 288 -24.62 11.37 17.66
CA PHE A 288 -24.55 12.78 17.26
C PHE A 288 -23.20 13.44 17.62
N LYS A 289 -22.49 12.92 18.61
CA LYS A 289 -21.12 13.30 18.94
C LYS A 289 -20.18 12.70 17.90
N GLY A 290 -19.84 13.52 16.90
CA GLY A 290 -18.91 13.13 15.83
C GLY A 290 -19.56 12.60 14.55
N CYS A 291 -20.89 12.69 14.39
CA CYS A 291 -21.55 12.43 13.11
C CYS A 291 -22.56 13.55 12.81
N ALA A 292 -22.37 14.21 11.68
CA ALA A 292 -23.12 15.38 11.23
C ALA A 292 -23.07 15.47 9.70
N ASP A 293 -23.77 16.45 9.12
CA ASP A 293 -23.76 16.72 7.67
C ASP A 293 -22.45 17.43 7.22
N VAL A 294 -21.32 16.79 7.51
CA VAL A 294 -19.95 17.31 7.28
C VAL A 294 -19.67 17.63 5.81
N TRP A 295 -20.23 16.86 4.86
CA TRP A 295 -20.00 17.13 3.43
C TRP A 295 -20.73 18.38 2.94
N SER A 296 -21.83 18.77 3.57
CA SER A 296 -22.44 20.09 3.34
C SER A 296 -21.64 21.24 3.96
N GLY A 297 -20.69 20.94 4.86
CA GLY A 297 -19.78 21.89 5.49
C GLY A 297 -18.37 21.95 4.90
N LEU A 298 -18.06 21.05 3.96
CA LEU A 298 -16.79 20.99 3.25
C LEU A 298 -16.97 21.33 1.77
N SER A 299 -15.92 21.84 1.13
CA SER A 299 -15.90 22.12 -0.31
C SER A 299 -15.58 20.86 -1.12
N GLU A 300 -15.92 20.84 -2.43
CA GLU A 300 -15.52 19.75 -3.32
C GLU A 300 -13.99 19.58 -3.42
N LYS A 301 -13.20 20.63 -3.18
CA LYS A 301 -11.74 20.51 -3.11
C LYS A 301 -11.27 19.56 -1.99
N ALA A 302 -12.00 19.48 -0.89
CA ALA A 302 -11.70 18.49 0.14
C ALA A 302 -11.97 17.08 -0.38
N TRP A 303 -13.03 16.89 -1.15
CA TRP A 303 -13.33 15.60 -1.78
C TRP A 303 -12.27 15.20 -2.80
N ASP A 304 -11.80 16.12 -3.64
CA ASP A 304 -10.69 15.85 -4.58
C ASP A 304 -9.44 15.31 -3.83
N VAL A 305 -9.16 15.85 -2.64
CA VAL A 305 -8.04 15.40 -1.80
C VAL A 305 -8.29 14.03 -1.15
N PHE A 306 -9.49 13.80 -0.59
CA PHE A 306 -9.83 12.54 0.08
C PHE A 306 -10.09 11.37 -0.88
N SER A 307 -10.49 11.66 -2.12
CA SER A 307 -10.72 10.66 -3.17
C SER A 307 -9.44 10.29 -3.93
N ASP A 308 -8.36 11.05 -3.79
CA ASP A 308 -7.08 10.77 -4.41
C ASP A 308 -6.53 9.40 -3.93
N PRO A 309 -6.19 8.46 -4.86
CA PRO A 309 -5.62 7.16 -4.52
C PRO A 309 -4.39 7.20 -3.60
N LYS A 310 -3.63 8.31 -3.60
CA LYS A 310 -2.45 8.49 -2.73
C LYS A 310 -2.84 8.78 -1.28
N ASN A 311 -4.06 9.26 -1.04
CA ASN A 311 -4.59 9.62 0.27
C ASN A 311 -5.59 8.60 0.81
N PHE A 312 -5.94 7.59 0.01
CA PHE A 312 -6.87 6.54 0.36
C PHE A 312 -6.53 5.87 1.70
N GLY A 313 -7.43 6.01 2.68
CA GLY A 313 -7.32 5.42 4.02
C GLY A 313 -6.38 6.14 4.98
N LYS A 314 -5.73 7.25 4.57
CA LYS A 314 -4.84 8.04 5.43
C LYS A 314 -5.63 8.88 6.44
N ASP A 315 -5.04 9.05 7.61
CA ASP A 315 -5.54 9.99 8.62
C ASP A 315 -5.37 11.44 8.10
N PHE A 316 -6.37 12.30 8.36
CA PHE A 316 -6.37 13.65 7.78
C PHE A 316 -5.16 14.48 8.22
N GLU A 317 -4.62 14.23 9.42
CA GLU A 317 -3.43 14.92 9.93
C GLU A 317 -2.17 14.67 9.08
N GLY A 318 -2.15 13.56 8.31
CA GLY A 318 -1.04 13.19 7.42
C GLY A 318 -1.17 13.73 5.99
N ILE A 319 -2.26 14.42 5.64
CA ILE A 319 -2.55 14.85 4.27
C ILE A 319 -2.22 16.34 4.12
N LYS A 320 -1.12 16.65 3.43
CA LYS A 320 -0.56 18.01 3.31
C LYS A 320 -1.43 18.97 2.48
N GLU A 321 -2.24 18.42 1.57
CA GLU A 321 -3.09 19.19 0.66
C GLU A 321 -4.35 19.75 1.34
N LEU A 322 -4.69 19.26 2.53
CA LEU A 322 -5.83 19.76 3.30
C LEU A 322 -5.52 21.17 3.86
N SER A 323 -6.47 22.10 3.72
CA SER A 323 -6.29 23.49 4.16
C SER A 323 -7.56 24.13 4.71
N GLN A 324 -7.41 25.11 5.61
CA GLN A 324 -8.55 25.80 6.25
C GLN A 324 -9.56 26.40 5.24
N GLY A 325 -9.10 26.75 4.03
CA GLY A 325 -9.95 27.28 2.95
C GLY A 325 -10.96 26.28 2.36
N MET A 326 -10.94 25.02 2.80
CA MET A 326 -11.90 24.00 2.37
C MET A 326 -13.18 23.95 3.22
N LEU A 327 -13.25 24.70 4.32
CA LEU A 327 -14.46 24.86 5.13
C LEU A 327 -15.45 25.81 4.46
N THR A 328 -16.67 25.35 4.16
CA THR A 328 -17.71 26.18 3.54
C THR A 328 -18.67 26.77 4.58
N THR A 329 -18.97 26.03 5.65
CA THR A 329 -19.82 26.50 6.74
C THR A 329 -19.54 25.74 8.04
N ARG A 330 -19.75 26.39 9.19
CA ARG A 330 -19.64 25.78 10.54
C ARG A 330 -20.98 25.27 11.07
N LYS A 331 -22.06 25.43 10.31
CA LYS A 331 -23.45 25.18 10.74
C LYS A 331 -23.68 23.78 11.32
N TYR A 332 -22.92 22.78 10.87
CA TYR A 332 -23.09 21.38 11.31
C TYR A 332 -22.08 20.97 12.39
N GLY A 333 -21.26 21.91 12.85
CA GLY A 333 -20.13 21.67 13.74
C GLY A 333 -20.42 21.92 15.23
N GLY A 334 -21.60 22.45 15.56
CA GLY A 334 -22.01 22.68 16.94
C GLY A 334 -22.39 21.40 17.68
N TYR A 335 -22.63 21.54 18.98
CA TYR A 335 -22.84 20.42 19.90
C TYR A 335 -24.12 19.62 19.57
N ASP A 336 -25.21 20.31 19.21
CA ASP A 336 -26.51 19.69 18.99
C ASP A 336 -26.85 19.50 17.49
N ASP A 337 -26.05 20.04 16.57
CA ASP A 337 -26.38 20.10 15.15
C ASP A 337 -26.45 18.71 14.49
N GLY A 338 -25.70 17.73 15.02
CA GLY A 338 -25.66 16.34 14.54
C GLY A 338 -27.00 15.60 14.67
N HIS A 339 -27.88 16.00 15.59
CA HIS A 339 -29.18 15.36 15.80
C HIS A 339 -30.08 15.41 14.57
N SER A 340 -30.06 16.52 13.84
CA SER A 340 -30.86 16.69 12.63
C SER A 340 -30.44 15.74 11.49
N PHE A 341 -29.16 15.36 11.47
CA PHE A 341 -28.59 14.51 10.44
C PHE A 341 -28.83 13.02 10.70
N ILE A 342 -28.56 12.56 11.93
CA ILE A 342 -28.65 11.13 12.31
C ILE A 342 -30.06 10.72 12.73
N GLY A 343 -30.82 11.62 13.35
CA GLY A 343 -31.99 11.27 14.15
C GLY A 343 -31.61 11.04 15.61
N GLY A 344 -32.38 10.17 16.30
CA GLY A 344 -32.18 9.92 17.73
C GLY A 344 -31.07 8.91 18.05
N ARG A 345 -30.85 7.92 17.17
CA ARG A 345 -29.84 6.85 17.31
C ARG A 345 -29.25 6.45 15.96
N ALA A 346 -28.11 5.76 15.96
CA ALA A 346 -27.50 5.22 14.73
C ALA A 346 -28.47 4.37 13.86
N LYS A 347 -29.33 3.56 14.49
CA LYS A 347 -30.35 2.76 13.77
C LYS A 347 -31.39 3.58 13.00
N ASP A 348 -31.64 4.83 13.41
CA ASP A 348 -32.59 5.69 12.71
C ASP A 348 -32.01 6.11 11.34
N MET A 349 -30.72 6.43 11.32
CA MET A 349 -29.97 6.68 10.07
C MET A 349 -29.96 5.45 9.17
N GLU A 350 -29.77 4.24 9.71
CA GLU A 350 -29.87 3.01 8.92
C GLU A 350 -31.25 2.82 8.28
N ARG A 351 -32.33 3.02 9.07
CA ARG A 351 -33.70 2.89 8.58
C ARG A 351 -34.00 3.88 7.45
N GLU A 352 -33.53 5.12 7.59
CA GLU A 352 -33.71 6.15 6.57
C GLU A 352 -32.81 5.93 5.34
N ALA A 353 -31.60 5.41 5.52
CA ALA A 353 -30.73 4.99 4.42
C ALA A 353 -31.33 3.84 3.60
N LYS A 354 -32.01 2.87 4.25
CA LYS A 354 -32.75 1.80 3.54
C LYS A 354 -33.86 2.34 2.64
N LYS A 355 -34.49 3.45 3.04
CA LYS A 355 -35.49 4.17 2.23
C LYS A 355 -34.86 5.07 1.16
N LYS A 356 -33.53 5.05 1.00
CA LYS A 356 -32.78 5.89 0.07
C LYS A 356 -33.06 7.39 0.26
N ASN A 357 -33.14 7.82 1.51
CA ASN A 357 -33.40 9.23 1.84
C ASN A 357 -32.33 10.13 1.17
N ALA A 358 -32.78 11.12 0.39
CA ALA A 358 -31.92 11.96 -0.46
C ALA A 358 -30.79 12.66 0.31
N LYS A 359 -30.98 12.94 1.61
CA LYS A 359 -29.94 13.56 2.46
C LYS A 359 -28.66 12.73 2.59
N TYR A 360 -28.74 11.41 2.38
CA TYR A 360 -27.59 10.50 2.47
C TYR A 360 -26.99 10.17 1.10
N MET A 361 -27.57 10.66 0.00
CA MET A 361 -27.10 10.33 -1.34
C MET A 361 -25.65 10.77 -1.58
N GLN A 362 -25.25 11.96 -1.09
CA GLN A 362 -23.87 12.42 -1.22
C GLN A 362 -22.86 11.51 -0.50
N TYR A 363 -23.25 11.00 0.67
CA TYR A 363 -22.46 10.08 1.48
C TYR A 363 -22.32 8.72 0.79
N ALA A 364 -23.44 8.21 0.26
CA ALA A 364 -23.43 6.98 -0.50
C ALA A 364 -22.54 7.08 -1.74
N ASN A 365 -22.70 8.13 -2.55
CA ASN A 365 -21.90 8.31 -3.77
C ASN A 365 -20.40 8.38 -3.47
N LYS A 366 -19.99 9.14 -2.44
CA LYS A 366 -18.58 9.24 -2.04
C LYS A 366 -18.01 7.91 -1.54
N PHE A 367 -18.80 7.07 -0.87
CA PHE A 367 -18.35 5.72 -0.52
C PHE A 367 -18.29 4.78 -1.72
N ALA A 368 -19.30 4.81 -2.59
CA ALA A 368 -19.37 3.97 -3.78
C ALA A 368 -18.26 4.26 -4.80
N PHE A 369 -17.75 5.50 -4.85
CA PHE A 369 -16.61 5.90 -5.69
C PHE A 369 -15.42 4.94 -5.53
N PHE A 370 -15.09 4.54 -4.31
CA PHE A 370 -13.95 3.64 -4.04
C PHE A 370 -14.19 2.20 -4.50
N PHE A 371 -15.39 1.86 -4.95
CA PHE A 371 -15.75 0.57 -5.53
C PHE A 371 -16.07 0.67 -7.03
N GLU A 372 -15.81 1.82 -7.65
CA GLU A 372 -15.79 1.94 -9.10
C GLU A 372 -14.68 1.04 -9.66
N LYS A 373 -14.93 0.51 -10.86
CA LYS A 373 -14.05 -0.46 -11.53
C LYS A 373 -12.60 0.03 -11.56
N ASP A 374 -12.39 1.27 -11.99
CA ASP A 374 -11.06 1.84 -12.20
C ASP A 374 -10.29 2.00 -10.88
N PHE A 375 -10.99 2.21 -9.77
CA PHE A 375 -10.37 2.34 -8.45
C PHE A 375 -10.12 0.97 -7.81
N LEU A 376 -11.14 0.11 -7.77
CA LEU A 376 -11.08 -1.15 -7.03
C LEU A 376 -10.23 -2.20 -7.76
N VAL A 377 -10.47 -2.44 -9.05
CA VAL A 377 -9.87 -3.57 -9.78
C VAL A 377 -8.35 -3.44 -9.84
N LYS A 378 -7.87 -2.27 -10.29
CA LYS A 378 -6.44 -1.97 -10.37
C LYS A 378 -5.77 -2.18 -9.01
N ARG A 379 -6.29 -1.52 -7.98
CA ARG A 379 -5.68 -1.56 -6.64
C ARG A 379 -5.75 -2.94 -6.01
N MET A 380 -6.83 -3.69 -6.23
CA MET A 380 -6.99 -5.03 -5.71
C MET A 380 -5.99 -5.99 -6.33
N PHE A 381 -5.89 -5.99 -7.66
CA PHE A 381 -4.94 -6.84 -8.35
C PHE A 381 -3.50 -6.49 -7.96
N GLU A 382 -3.10 -5.22 -8.03
CA GLU A 382 -1.73 -4.80 -7.72
C GLU A 382 -1.32 -5.12 -6.28
N VAL A 383 -2.19 -4.89 -5.29
CA VAL A 383 -1.89 -5.19 -3.88
C VAL A 383 -1.77 -6.69 -3.62
N LEU A 384 -2.67 -7.49 -4.19
CA LEU A 384 -2.62 -8.95 -4.04
C LEU A 384 -1.42 -9.54 -4.79
N ASN A 385 -1.17 -9.08 -6.01
CA ASN A 385 -0.03 -9.49 -6.83
C ASN A 385 1.32 -9.07 -6.23
N ALA A 386 1.39 -8.00 -5.44
CA ALA A 386 2.62 -7.64 -4.72
C ALA A 386 2.98 -8.65 -3.62
N GLU A 387 2.03 -9.47 -3.16
CA GLU A 387 2.19 -10.43 -2.05
C GLU A 387 2.84 -9.81 -0.80
N GLY A 388 2.60 -8.52 -0.55
CA GLY A 388 3.27 -7.75 0.50
C GLY A 388 2.81 -8.09 1.94
N LYS A 389 1.80 -8.95 2.08
CA LYS A 389 1.32 -9.48 3.36
C LYS A 389 1.47 -11.00 3.39
N PRO A 390 1.74 -11.63 4.55
CA PRO A 390 1.77 -13.09 4.69
C PRO A 390 0.51 -13.79 4.15
N GLU A 391 -0.66 -13.17 4.33
CA GLU A 391 -1.94 -13.70 3.86
C GLU A 391 -2.03 -13.79 2.32
N TYR A 392 -1.28 -12.94 1.60
CA TYR A 392 -1.31 -12.82 0.14
C TYR A 392 -0.27 -13.70 -0.56
N VAL A 393 0.61 -14.38 0.20
CA VAL A 393 1.63 -15.25 -0.35
C VAL A 393 1.00 -16.39 -1.15
N GLY A 394 1.47 -16.56 -2.40
CA GLY A 394 0.97 -17.55 -3.36
C GLY A 394 -0.24 -17.09 -4.16
N PHE A 395 -0.60 -15.80 -4.14
CA PHE A 395 -1.64 -15.23 -5.00
C PHE A 395 -1.29 -15.43 -6.47
N LYS A 396 -0.04 -15.16 -6.87
CA LYS A 396 0.44 -15.31 -8.26
C LYS A 396 0.27 -16.74 -8.73
N THR A 397 0.77 -17.68 -7.93
CA THR A 397 0.69 -19.12 -8.24
C THR A 397 -0.76 -19.57 -8.40
N ALA A 398 -1.66 -19.17 -7.50
CA ALA A 398 -3.08 -19.52 -7.62
C ALA A 398 -3.74 -18.89 -8.86
N CYS A 399 -3.35 -17.67 -9.21
CA CYS A 399 -3.81 -17.01 -10.42
C CYS A 399 -3.33 -17.72 -11.70
N ASP A 400 -2.06 -18.09 -11.78
CA ASP A 400 -1.49 -18.79 -12.94
C ASP A 400 -2.09 -20.19 -13.12
N GLU A 401 -2.33 -20.90 -12.01
CA GLU A 401 -3.03 -22.20 -12.02
C GLU A 401 -4.43 -22.06 -12.65
N LEU A 402 -5.22 -21.08 -12.22
CA LEU A 402 -6.54 -20.84 -12.80
C LEU A 402 -6.49 -20.25 -14.21
N PHE A 403 -5.47 -19.46 -14.53
CA PHE A 403 -5.35 -18.81 -15.82
C PHE A 403 -5.21 -19.84 -16.95
N ALA A 404 -4.60 -20.99 -16.70
CA ALA A 404 -4.57 -22.09 -17.67
C ALA A 404 -5.97 -22.52 -18.14
N LEU A 405 -6.91 -22.68 -17.19
CA LEU A 405 -8.31 -23.01 -17.49
C LEU A 405 -9.06 -21.83 -18.15
N PHE A 406 -8.80 -20.62 -17.68
CA PHE A 406 -9.39 -19.40 -18.21
C PHE A 406 -8.97 -19.14 -19.67
N LYS A 407 -7.68 -19.29 -19.99
CA LYS A 407 -7.10 -19.17 -21.34
C LYS A 407 -7.74 -20.15 -22.31
N GLU A 408 -7.87 -21.41 -21.94
CA GLU A 408 -8.48 -22.45 -22.78
C GLU A 408 -9.95 -22.12 -23.09
N THR A 409 -10.70 -21.72 -22.07
CA THR A 409 -12.13 -21.41 -22.22
C THR A 409 -12.38 -20.17 -23.07
N ASN A 410 -11.51 -19.16 -22.97
CA ASN A 410 -11.67 -17.87 -23.65
C ASN A 410 -10.80 -17.73 -24.91
N ARG A 411 -10.06 -18.78 -25.31
CA ARG A 411 -9.20 -18.84 -26.50
C ARG A 411 -8.15 -17.72 -26.55
N LEU A 412 -7.54 -17.44 -25.41
CA LEU A 412 -6.49 -16.42 -25.29
C LEU A 412 -5.15 -16.96 -25.77
N SER A 413 -4.29 -16.09 -26.29
CA SER A 413 -2.97 -16.46 -26.83
C SER A 413 -1.85 -16.37 -25.78
N GLU A 414 -1.98 -15.45 -24.82
CA GLU A 414 -1.00 -15.10 -23.80
C GLU A 414 -0.69 -16.29 -22.88
N ASP A 415 0.57 -16.51 -22.51
CA ASP A 415 1.00 -17.69 -21.76
C ASP A 415 0.80 -17.56 -20.26
N THR A 416 0.84 -16.32 -19.74
CA THR A 416 0.65 -16.04 -18.31
C THR A 416 -0.45 -15.03 -18.07
N LEU A 417 -1.00 -15.01 -16.85
CA LEU A 417 -2.01 -14.01 -16.49
C LEU A 417 -1.42 -12.59 -16.58
N LEU A 418 -0.15 -12.40 -16.22
CA LEU A 418 0.47 -11.08 -16.28
C LEU A 418 0.59 -10.55 -17.70
N GLU A 419 0.96 -11.40 -18.67
CA GLU A 419 0.96 -11.04 -20.10
C GLU A 419 -0.44 -10.67 -20.59
N TYR A 420 -1.47 -11.36 -20.09
CA TYR A 420 -2.84 -11.02 -20.43
C TYR A 420 -3.28 -9.69 -19.81
N LEU A 421 -2.90 -9.42 -18.56
CA LEU A 421 -3.41 -8.28 -17.80
C LEU A 421 -2.62 -6.99 -17.99
N TYR A 422 -1.36 -7.06 -18.39
CA TYR A 422 -0.54 -5.87 -18.58
C TYR A 422 -0.22 -5.65 -20.05
N ASP A 423 0.20 -4.43 -20.37
CA ASP A 423 0.92 -4.17 -21.61
C ASP A 423 2.19 -5.06 -21.73
N GLU A 424 2.79 -5.09 -22.94
CA GLU A 424 3.98 -5.89 -23.26
C GLU A 424 5.17 -5.64 -22.29
N TYR A 425 5.17 -4.52 -21.57
CA TYR A 425 6.24 -4.10 -20.66
C TYR A 425 5.90 -4.31 -19.17
N ILE A 426 4.72 -4.85 -18.87
CA ILE A 426 4.23 -5.09 -17.50
C ILE A 426 4.14 -3.77 -16.68
N MET A 427 3.76 -2.68 -17.34
CA MET A 427 3.74 -1.32 -16.75
C MET A 427 2.35 -0.84 -16.39
N ASN A 428 1.40 -0.94 -17.32
CA ASN A 428 0.02 -0.53 -17.11
C ASN A 428 -0.88 -1.77 -17.14
N ILE A 429 -1.66 -1.93 -16.07
CA ILE A 429 -2.70 -2.95 -16.02
C ILE A 429 -3.90 -2.54 -16.89
N ASP A 430 -4.33 -3.43 -17.78
CA ASP A 430 -5.61 -3.35 -18.47
C ASP A 430 -6.72 -3.69 -17.46
N ILE A 431 -7.38 -2.65 -16.99
CA ILE A 431 -8.44 -2.74 -15.99
C ILE A 431 -9.63 -3.55 -16.49
N ASP A 432 -9.93 -3.50 -17.80
CA ASP A 432 -11.06 -4.24 -18.38
C ASP A 432 -10.76 -5.75 -18.40
N ARG A 433 -9.54 -6.15 -18.79
CA ARG A 433 -9.08 -7.55 -18.72
C ARG A 433 -8.98 -8.06 -17.29
N ALA A 434 -8.47 -7.25 -16.36
CA ALA A 434 -8.39 -7.60 -14.95
C ALA A 434 -9.80 -7.78 -14.35
N ALA A 435 -10.73 -6.88 -14.67
CA ALA A 435 -12.12 -7.00 -14.24
C ALA A 435 -12.78 -8.26 -14.81
N PHE A 436 -12.46 -8.64 -16.07
CA PHE A 436 -12.99 -9.85 -16.70
C PHE A 436 -12.50 -11.12 -16.01
N PHE A 437 -11.20 -11.23 -15.74
CA PHE A 437 -10.66 -12.36 -14.97
C PHE A 437 -11.26 -12.42 -13.56
N LEU A 438 -11.35 -11.29 -12.87
CA LEU A 438 -11.93 -11.22 -11.52
C LEU A 438 -13.43 -11.52 -11.50
N TRP A 439 -14.19 -11.11 -12.52
CA TRP A 439 -15.59 -11.53 -12.68
C TRP A 439 -15.71 -13.04 -12.91
N TRP A 440 -14.82 -13.61 -13.73
CA TRP A 440 -14.80 -15.06 -13.96
C TRP A 440 -14.52 -15.83 -12.66
N CYS A 441 -13.65 -15.30 -11.82
CA CYS A 441 -13.44 -15.77 -10.45
C CYS A 441 -14.62 -15.46 -9.49
N GLY A 442 -15.63 -14.70 -9.89
CA GLY A 442 -16.78 -14.32 -9.07
C GLY A 442 -16.52 -13.17 -8.09
N VAL A 443 -15.59 -12.27 -8.41
CA VAL A 443 -15.26 -11.09 -7.58
C VAL A 443 -15.95 -9.83 -8.07
N CYS A 444 -15.83 -9.56 -9.36
CA CYS A 444 -16.46 -8.42 -10.01
C CYS A 444 -17.82 -8.80 -10.59
N ASN A 445 -18.72 -7.84 -10.72
CA ASN A 445 -20.01 -8.06 -11.34
C ASN A 445 -19.96 -7.86 -12.87
N GLU A 446 -20.83 -8.60 -13.57
CA GLU A 446 -20.85 -8.66 -15.04
C GLU A 446 -21.16 -7.30 -15.69
N LYS A 447 -21.95 -6.46 -15.02
CA LYS A 447 -22.48 -5.20 -15.59
C LYS A 447 -21.41 -4.16 -15.90
N HIS A 448 -20.20 -4.33 -15.36
CA HIS A 448 -19.09 -3.40 -15.55
C HIS A 448 -18.03 -3.89 -16.55
N LEU A 449 -18.26 -5.06 -17.16
CA LEU A 449 -17.39 -5.59 -18.21
C LEU A 449 -17.67 -4.89 -19.54
N LYS A 450 -16.61 -4.46 -20.24
CA LYS A 450 -16.73 -4.13 -21.66
C LYS A 450 -16.61 -5.45 -22.44
N VAL A 451 -17.54 -5.68 -23.37
CA VAL A 451 -17.45 -6.82 -24.28
C VAL A 451 -16.29 -6.56 -25.24
N PHE A 452 -15.22 -7.36 -25.16
CA PHE A 452 -14.15 -7.33 -26.15
C PHE A 452 -14.62 -8.08 -27.40
N GLU A 453 -14.81 -7.36 -28.50
CA GLU A 453 -14.86 -7.96 -29.83
C GLU A 453 -13.43 -7.97 -30.39
N CYS A 454 -12.84 -9.14 -30.56
CA CYS A 454 -11.54 -9.31 -31.23
C CYS A 454 -11.70 -8.93 -32.71
N THR A 455 -11.29 -7.73 -33.09
CA THR A 455 -11.20 -7.32 -34.51
C THR A 455 -9.73 -7.14 -34.91
N ASP A 456 -9.14 -8.21 -35.43
CA ASP A 456 -7.87 -8.15 -36.16
C ASP A 456 -8.13 -7.63 -37.58
N THR A 457 -7.82 -6.36 -37.86
CA THR A 457 -7.69 -5.87 -39.24
C THR A 457 -6.40 -5.08 -39.41
N VAL A 458 -5.51 -5.63 -40.23
CA VAL A 458 -4.21 -5.11 -40.64
C VAL A 458 -4.38 -3.87 -41.53
N GLY A 459 -3.58 -2.83 -41.26
CA GLY A 459 -3.78 -1.45 -41.71
C GLY A 459 -3.42 -1.14 -43.17
N ASP A 460 -4.14 -0.14 -43.69
CA ASP A 460 -3.94 0.55 -44.96
C ASP A 460 -3.05 1.80 -44.73
N GLU A 461 -2.05 2.04 -45.58
CA GLU A 461 -1.03 3.10 -45.38
C GLU A 461 -1.60 4.53 -45.43
N ASN A 462 -2.86 4.70 -45.86
CA ASN A 462 -3.56 5.99 -45.90
C ASN A 462 -4.43 6.28 -44.67
N ASP A 463 -4.29 5.51 -43.60
CA ASP A 463 -5.14 5.71 -42.43
C ASP A 463 -4.82 7.04 -41.72
N LYS A 464 -5.65 8.05 -42.01
CA LYS A 464 -5.70 9.35 -41.33
C LYS A 464 -6.46 9.27 -40.02
N THR A 465 -6.95 8.10 -39.63
CA THR A 465 -7.66 7.91 -38.37
C THR A 465 -6.67 7.88 -37.22
N CYS A 466 -6.85 8.77 -36.25
CA CYS A 466 -6.05 8.73 -35.03
C CYS A 466 -6.45 7.48 -34.22
N PRO A 467 -5.55 6.55 -33.89
CA PRO A 467 -5.90 5.33 -33.16
C PRO A 467 -6.36 5.58 -31.72
N ILE A 468 -6.08 6.78 -31.18
CA ILE A 468 -6.42 7.14 -29.80
C ILE A 468 -7.84 7.70 -29.69
N CYS A 469 -8.22 8.60 -30.60
CA CYS A 469 -9.54 9.22 -30.58
C CYS A 469 -10.51 8.67 -31.64
N PHE A 470 -10.02 7.80 -32.54
CA PHE A 470 -10.75 7.23 -33.67
C PHE A 470 -11.35 8.29 -34.62
N VAL A 471 -10.77 9.49 -34.66
CA VAL A 471 -11.17 10.58 -35.56
C VAL A 471 -10.16 10.72 -36.69
N GLU A 472 -10.64 10.79 -37.92
CA GLU A 472 -9.83 11.19 -39.08
C GLU A 472 -9.32 12.62 -38.90
N LYS A 473 -7.99 12.78 -38.85
CA LYS A 473 -7.36 14.10 -38.76
C LYS A 473 -6.10 14.13 -39.62
N ASP A 474 -5.92 15.23 -40.37
CA ASP A 474 -4.70 15.47 -41.15
C ASP A 474 -3.45 15.66 -40.25
N THR A 475 -3.64 15.83 -38.94
CA THR A 475 -2.57 15.99 -37.96
C THR A 475 -2.09 14.69 -37.35
N VAL A 476 -2.58 13.53 -37.81
CA VAL A 476 -2.07 12.23 -37.39
C VAL A 476 -0.64 12.08 -37.90
N ARG A 477 0.31 11.95 -36.96
CA ARG A 477 1.74 11.78 -37.24
C ARG A 477 2.26 10.59 -36.47
N GLN A 478 3.25 9.93 -37.06
CA GLN A 478 4.04 8.94 -36.34
C GLN A 478 4.71 9.61 -35.13
N ILE A 479 4.65 8.94 -34.00
CA ILE A 479 5.27 9.37 -32.75
C ILE A 479 6.75 9.12 -32.88
N ASP A 480 7.56 10.12 -32.59
CA ASP A 480 9.01 9.96 -32.56
C ASP A 480 9.37 9.02 -31.40
N HIS A 481 10.15 7.98 -31.71
CA HIS A 481 10.70 7.07 -30.71
C HIS A 481 12.17 7.37 -30.57
N TRP A 482 12.68 7.37 -29.34
CA TRP A 482 14.11 7.57 -29.13
C TRP A 482 14.94 6.44 -29.76
N GLU A 483 14.56 5.18 -29.52
CA GLU A 483 15.10 3.99 -30.18
C GLU A 483 13.94 3.02 -30.41
N ALA A 484 13.30 3.12 -31.57
CA ALA A 484 12.25 2.19 -31.95
C ALA A 484 12.75 0.75 -31.93
N LYS A 485 12.09 -0.12 -31.17
CA LYS A 485 12.27 -1.57 -31.28
C LYS A 485 11.16 -2.13 -32.14
N GLY A 486 11.54 -2.66 -33.30
CA GLY A 486 10.58 -3.18 -34.27
C GLY A 486 9.95 -2.08 -35.12
N ASP A 487 8.84 -2.42 -35.76
CA ASP A 487 8.14 -1.50 -36.65
C ASP A 487 7.21 -0.57 -35.85
N VAL A 488 7.56 0.71 -35.85
CA VAL A 488 6.78 1.77 -35.20
C VAL A 488 5.95 2.57 -36.20
N SER A 489 5.83 2.12 -37.45
CA SER A 489 5.09 2.80 -38.52
C SER A 489 3.63 3.06 -38.15
N GLY A 490 3.01 2.15 -37.38
CA GLY A 490 1.64 2.25 -36.87
C GLY A 490 1.48 3.13 -35.63
N HIS A 491 2.57 3.58 -34.99
CA HIS A 491 2.50 4.36 -33.77
C HIS A 491 2.22 5.82 -34.08
N LYS A 492 0.99 6.12 -34.49
CA LYS A 492 0.59 7.45 -34.91
C LYS A 492 -0.40 8.08 -33.93
N MET A 493 -0.30 9.37 -33.67
CA MET A 493 -1.33 10.10 -32.94
C MET A 493 -1.59 11.48 -33.54
N CYS A 494 -2.81 12.00 -33.37
CA CYS A 494 -3.11 13.37 -33.77
C CYS A 494 -2.56 14.38 -32.76
N ALA A 495 -2.35 15.62 -33.20
CA ALA A 495 -1.80 16.69 -32.37
C ALA A 495 -2.58 16.93 -31.06
N ASP A 496 -3.92 16.89 -31.10
CA ASP A 496 -4.74 17.11 -29.90
C ASP A 496 -4.59 15.98 -28.88
N CYS A 497 -4.46 14.73 -29.35
CA CYS A 497 -4.18 13.59 -28.47
C CYS A 497 -2.76 13.68 -27.91
N ALA A 498 -1.80 14.15 -28.70
CA ALA A 498 -0.43 14.39 -28.24
C ALA A 498 -0.37 15.44 -27.13
N GLU A 499 -1.10 16.55 -27.28
CA GLU A 499 -1.16 17.61 -26.26
C GLU A 499 -1.82 17.13 -24.95
N GLN A 500 -2.82 16.26 -25.04
CA GLN A 500 -3.51 15.70 -23.87
C GLN A 500 -2.74 14.55 -23.21
N TYR A 501 -1.86 13.89 -23.95
CA TYR A 501 -1.10 12.75 -23.49
C TYR A 501 0.18 13.21 -22.79
N THR A 502 0.12 13.31 -21.46
CA THR A 502 1.19 13.91 -20.65
C THR A 502 2.36 12.97 -20.33
N LYS A 503 2.35 11.72 -20.82
CA LYS A 503 3.42 10.76 -20.54
C LYS A 503 4.52 10.86 -21.59
N ASN A 504 5.77 10.64 -21.19
CA ASN A 504 6.94 10.65 -22.07
C ASN A 504 7.15 9.30 -22.82
N GLU A 505 6.13 8.46 -22.91
CA GLU A 505 6.19 7.12 -23.50
C GLU A 505 5.19 6.99 -24.66
N CYS A 506 5.51 6.23 -25.69
CA CYS A 506 4.57 5.98 -26.78
C CYS A 506 3.31 5.27 -26.23
N PRO A 507 2.08 5.71 -26.51
CA PRO A 507 0.87 5.03 -26.03
C PRO A 507 0.65 3.65 -26.68
N PHE A 508 1.47 3.28 -27.67
CA PHE A 508 1.35 2.02 -28.40
C PHE A 508 2.37 0.98 -27.93
N CYS A 509 3.63 1.36 -27.81
CA CYS A 509 4.69 0.45 -27.39
C CYS A 509 5.47 0.93 -26.16
N HIS A 510 5.00 1.97 -25.48
CA HIS A 510 5.58 2.49 -24.22
C HIS A 510 7.09 2.78 -24.22
N GLU A 511 7.74 2.77 -25.39
CA GLU A 511 9.09 3.26 -25.58
C GLU A 511 9.09 4.76 -25.39
N VAL A 512 10.15 5.29 -24.79
CA VAL A 512 10.26 6.72 -24.49
C VAL A 512 10.15 7.53 -25.79
N SER A 513 9.05 8.27 -25.90
CA SER A 513 8.66 9.03 -27.08
C SER A 513 9.09 10.49 -27.01
N ILE A 514 9.34 11.03 -25.81
CA ILE A 514 9.66 12.45 -25.62
C ILE A 514 11.10 12.65 -25.17
N LYS A 515 11.89 13.17 -26.11
CA LYS A 515 13.27 13.61 -25.96
C LYS A 515 13.39 14.87 -25.07
N GLU A 516 12.39 15.74 -25.07
CA GLU A 516 12.53 17.12 -24.60
C GLU A 516 12.58 17.24 -23.08
N ASN A 517 11.64 16.64 -22.35
CA ASN A 517 11.63 16.68 -20.88
C ASN A 517 12.87 16.02 -20.28
N LEU A 518 13.28 14.85 -20.80
CA LEU A 518 14.49 14.16 -20.33
C LEU A 518 15.76 14.94 -20.65
N LEU A 519 15.85 15.51 -21.86
CA LEU A 519 16.97 16.39 -22.21
C LEU A 519 16.94 17.72 -21.43
N GLU A 520 15.77 18.21 -21.03
CA GLU A 520 15.65 19.40 -20.21
C GLU A 520 16.14 19.13 -18.79
N VAL A 521 15.76 17.98 -18.19
CA VAL A 521 16.34 17.52 -16.91
C VAL A 521 17.85 17.41 -17.03
N MET A 522 18.36 16.79 -18.08
CA MET A 522 19.80 16.66 -18.34
C MET A 522 20.49 18.04 -18.47
N LYS A 523 19.94 18.93 -19.29
CA LYS A 523 20.49 20.28 -19.52
C LYS A 523 20.44 21.11 -18.25
N SER A 524 19.34 21.07 -17.50
CA SER A 524 19.19 21.75 -16.21
C SER A 524 20.25 21.24 -15.24
N LEU A 525 20.43 19.92 -15.14
CA LEU A 525 21.43 19.32 -14.27
C LEU A 525 22.85 19.76 -14.64
N ILE A 526 23.25 19.69 -15.91
CA ILE A 526 24.57 20.14 -16.38
C ILE A 526 24.76 21.64 -16.11
N GLN A 527 23.73 22.44 -16.35
CA GLN A 527 23.76 23.88 -16.16
C GLN A 527 23.84 24.26 -14.67
N ASP A 528 23.16 23.51 -13.81
CA ASP A 528 23.22 23.66 -12.35
C ASP A 528 24.61 23.29 -11.82
N VAL A 529 25.21 22.19 -12.28
CA VAL A 529 26.59 21.83 -11.91
C VAL A 529 27.53 22.96 -12.33
N LYS A 530 27.38 23.47 -13.56
CA LYS A 530 28.20 24.57 -14.07
C LYS A 530 28.05 25.85 -13.25
N TYR A 531 26.83 26.30 -12.96
CA TYR A 531 26.63 27.54 -12.20
C TYR A 531 27.04 27.42 -10.73
N LYS A 532 26.71 26.29 -10.08
CA LYS A 532 26.97 26.09 -8.65
C LYS A 532 28.43 25.68 -8.39
N SER A 533 29.14 25.13 -9.38
CA SER A 533 30.58 24.81 -9.25
C SER A 533 31.49 26.06 -9.16
N ALA A 534 31.04 27.21 -9.67
CA ALA A 534 31.80 28.47 -9.70
C ALA A 534 31.67 29.29 -8.39
N GLY A 535 31.81 28.64 -7.23
CA GLY A 535 31.77 29.29 -5.91
C GLY A 535 30.45 29.16 -5.14
N GLY A 536 29.61 28.18 -5.48
CA GLY A 536 28.36 27.90 -4.78
C GLY A 536 28.52 27.28 -3.40
N ASP A 537 27.46 27.36 -2.60
CA ASP A 537 27.35 26.67 -1.31
C ASP A 537 27.41 25.14 -1.54
N PRO A 538 28.19 24.37 -0.79
CA PRO A 538 28.15 22.90 -0.81
C PRO A 538 26.72 22.32 -0.72
N ASN A 539 25.79 23.00 -0.03
CA ASN A 539 24.38 22.59 0.03
C ASN A 539 23.68 22.71 -1.34
N ASP A 540 24.04 23.70 -2.16
CA ASP A 540 23.49 23.85 -3.51
C ASP A 540 23.93 22.69 -4.42
N LEU A 541 25.16 22.20 -4.26
CA LEU A 541 25.66 21.03 -4.98
C LEU A 541 25.00 19.73 -4.46
N ALA A 542 24.69 19.64 -3.17
CA ALA A 542 23.90 18.54 -2.62
C ALA A 542 22.49 18.47 -3.23
N SER A 543 21.85 19.62 -3.50
CA SER A 543 20.53 19.63 -4.17
C SER A 543 20.56 19.11 -5.62
N ILE A 544 21.72 19.22 -6.30
CA ILE A 544 21.91 18.62 -7.63
C ILE A 544 21.90 17.09 -7.54
N LEU A 545 22.55 16.54 -6.51
CA LEU A 545 22.53 15.10 -6.24
C LEU A 545 21.11 14.61 -5.95
N GLU A 546 20.36 15.35 -5.13
CA GLU A 546 18.96 15.04 -4.87
C GLU A 546 18.13 15.03 -6.16
N SER A 547 18.38 15.98 -7.08
CA SER A 547 17.69 16.03 -8.37
C SER A 547 17.95 14.78 -9.22
N TRP A 548 19.21 14.30 -9.26
CA TRP A 548 19.54 13.04 -9.92
C TRP A 548 18.91 11.83 -9.21
N GLN A 549 18.88 11.82 -7.89
CA GLN A 549 18.28 10.73 -7.11
C GLN A 549 16.76 10.67 -7.31
N PHE A 550 16.08 11.82 -7.34
CA PHE A 550 14.66 11.89 -7.69
C PHE A 550 14.41 11.33 -9.09
N PHE A 551 15.26 11.68 -10.05
CA PHE A 551 15.21 11.09 -11.38
C PHE A 551 15.40 9.56 -11.35
N GLU A 552 16.38 9.04 -10.60
CA GLU A 552 16.56 7.57 -10.49
C GLU A 552 15.39 6.87 -9.80
N MET A 553 14.77 7.49 -8.80
CA MET A 553 13.59 6.91 -8.14
C MET A 553 12.36 6.96 -9.04
N GLU A 554 12.15 8.07 -9.77
CA GLU A 554 11.05 8.22 -10.71
C GLU A 554 11.12 7.16 -11.81
N TYR A 555 12.31 6.90 -12.32
CA TYR A 555 12.57 5.92 -13.38
C TYR A 555 13.13 4.58 -12.85
N GLY A 556 12.98 4.28 -11.56
CA GLY A 556 13.55 3.07 -10.95
C GLY A 556 12.97 1.76 -11.50
N HIS A 557 11.74 1.83 -12.02
CA HIS A 557 11.08 0.73 -12.72
C HIS A 557 11.58 0.54 -14.18
N ASN A 558 12.32 1.51 -14.73
CA ASN A 558 12.89 1.46 -16.07
C ASN A 558 14.38 1.87 -16.09
N PRO A 559 15.29 0.99 -15.62
CA PRO A 559 16.73 1.26 -15.56
C PRO A 559 17.36 1.73 -16.89
N LYS A 560 16.79 1.34 -18.03
CA LYS A 560 17.30 1.72 -19.36
C LYS A 560 17.23 3.23 -19.57
N VAL A 561 16.23 3.92 -19.02
CA VAL A 561 16.11 5.38 -19.08
C VAL A 561 17.26 6.02 -18.31
N ILE A 562 17.54 5.51 -17.11
CA ILE A 562 18.65 5.97 -16.27
C ILE A 562 19.99 5.78 -16.98
N HIS A 563 20.21 4.60 -17.56
CA HIS A 563 21.43 4.29 -18.32
C HIS A 563 21.61 5.20 -19.53
N ARG A 564 20.54 5.44 -20.28
CA ARG A 564 20.57 6.31 -21.46
C ARG A 564 20.85 7.76 -21.09
N VAL A 565 20.14 8.31 -20.12
CA VAL A 565 20.36 9.70 -19.68
C VAL A 565 21.76 9.85 -19.09
N GLY A 566 22.22 8.89 -18.27
CA GLY A 566 23.59 8.87 -17.77
C GLY A 566 24.63 8.84 -18.90
N GLY A 567 24.41 8.04 -19.94
CA GLY A 567 25.28 7.98 -21.12
C GLY A 567 25.32 9.30 -21.90
N LEU A 568 24.16 9.94 -22.09
CA LEU A 568 24.06 11.25 -22.75
C LEU A 568 24.74 12.36 -21.95
N MET A 569 24.57 12.36 -20.62
CA MET A 569 25.28 13.29 -19.73
C MET A 569 26.79 13.17 -19.90
N VAL A 570 27.31 11.94 -19.85
CA VAL A 570 28.75 11.68 -19.96
C VAL A 570 29.27 12.07 -21.36
N LYS A 571 28.46 11.90 -22.40
CA LYS A 571 28.81 12.27 -23.78
C LYS A 571 28.73 13.78 -24.06
N ASP A 572 28.02 14.56 -23.24
CA ASP A 572 27.85 16.01 -23.42
C ASP A 572 29.17 16.77 -23.28
N ASP A 573 29.52 17.57 -24.30
CA ASP A 573 30.79 18.29 -24.36
C ASP A 573 30.96 19.36 -23.26
N GLN A 574 29.86 19.97 -22.78
CA GLN A 574 29.95 20.93 -21.69
C GLN A 574 30.23 20.24 -20.37
N PHE A 575 29.54 19.13 -20.12
CA PHE A 575 29.77 18.31 -18.93
C PHE A 575 31.19 17.74 -18.91
N LYS A 576 31.69 17.20 -20.03
CA LYS A 576 33.08 16.73 -20.15
C LYS A 576 34.10 17.79 -19.77
N ARG A 577 34.02 18.99 -20.39
CA ARG A 577 34.94 20.10 -20.08
C ARG A 577 34.88 20.50 -18.60
N LEU A 578 33.69 20.46 -18.01
CA LEU A 578 33.50 20.77 -16.60
C LEU A 578 34.18 19.71 -15.70
N LEU A 579 34.05 18.42 -16.03
CA LEU A 579 34.74 17.34 -15.33
C LEU A 579 36.26 17.46 -15.45
N GLU A 580 36.77 17.71 -16.66
CA GLU A 580 38.20 17.91 -16.91
C GLU A 580 38.74 19.09 -16.11
N GLU A 581 38.05 20.23 -16.10
CA GLU A 581 38.43 21.40 -15.32
C GLU A 581 38.40 21.11 -13.81
N GLY A 582 37.35 20.44 -13.33
CA GLY A 582 37.19 20.04 -11.94
C GLY A 582 38.30 19.12 -11.45
N VAL A 583 38.63 18.10 -12.23
CA VAL A 583 39.72 17.15 -11.97
C VAL A 583 41.08 17.85 -11.99
N ASN A 584 41.38 18.60 -13.06
CA ASN A 584 42.67 19.27 -13.22
C ASN A 584 42.96 20.28 -12.10
N ARG A 585 41.92 20.94 -11.58
CA ARG A 585 42.04 21.90 -10.48
C ARG A 585 41.84 21.28 -9.10
N LYS A 586 41.54 19.98 -9.00
CA LYS A 586 41.09 19.32 -7.77
C LYS A 586 40.01 20.16 -7.06
N ALA A 587 38.99 20.57 -7.82
CA ALA A 587 37.99 21.49 -7.29
C ALA A 587 37.12 20.80 -6.23
N ALA A 588 36.84 21.49 -5.11
CA ALA A 588 36.07 20.93 -4.00
C ALA A 588 34.66 20.47 -4.41
N TRP A 589 34.05 21.12 -5.40
CA TRP A 589 32.73 20.76 -5.91
C TRP A 589 32.69 19.32 -6.47
N VAL A 590 33.81 18.78 -6.96
CA VAL A 590 33.90 17.39 -7.45
C VAL A 590 33.66 16.40 -6.31
N ARG A 591 34.19 16.69 -5.10
CA ARG A 591 33.89 15.93 -3.87
C ARG A 591 32.45 16.15 -3.44
N ASP A 592 31.94 17.38 -3.52
CA ASP A 592 30.59 17.71 -3.03
C ASP A 592 29.49 17.12 -3.91
N ALA A 593 29.78 16.78 -5.17
CA ALA A 593 28.92 16.05 -6.10
C ALA A 593 29.33 14.57 -6.29
N ALA A 594 30.10 13.99 -5.38
CA ALA A 594 30.66 12.64 -5.50
C ALA A 594 29.61 11.54 -5.76
N GLY A 595 28.40 11.64 -5.20
CA GLY A 595 27.37 10.61 -5.39
C GLY A 595 26.97 10.41 -6.85
N LEU A 596 26.91 11.49 -7.64
CA LEU A 596 26.64 11.44 -9.08
C LEU A 596 27.79 10.72 -9.81
N PHE A 597 29.03 11.04 -9.45
CA PHE A 597 30.21 10.46 -10.10
C PHE A 597 30.42 9.00 -9.74
N PHE A 598 30.20 8.60 -8.48
CA PHE A 598 30.19 7.20 -8.07
C PHE A 598 29.17 6.40 -8.88
N ARG A 599 28.00 6.99 -9.12
CA ARG A 599 26.95 6.36 -9.90
C ARG A 599 27.31 6.20 -11.38
N LEU A 600 27.69 7.29 -12.05
CA LEU A 600 28.08 7.26 -13.46
C LEU A 600 29.29 6.34 -13.69
N TYR A 601 30.28 6.40 -12.79
CA TYR A 601 31.45 5.53 -12.86
C TYR A 601 31.07 4.05 -12.72
N SER A 602 30.22 3.69 -11.74
CA SER A 602 29.72 2.31 -11.60
C SER A 602 29.03 1.80 -12.85
N LEU A 603 28.08 2.57 -13.39
CA LEU A 603 27.35 2.18 -14.60
C LEU A 603 28.30 1.99 -15.80
N SER A 604 29.37 2.80 -15.91
CA SER A 604 30.39 2.65 -16.95
C SER A 604 31.27 1.40 -16.77
N ILE A 605 31.57 1.02 -15.52
CA ILE A 605 32.36 -0.18 -15.20
C ILE A 605 31.55 -1.43 -15.45
N GLU A 606 30.27 -1.40 -15.14
CA GLU A 606 29.31 -2.50 -15.30
C GLU A 606 28.80 -2.65 -16.74
N GLY A 607 29.25 -1.81 -17.68
CA GLY A 607 28.87 -1.86 -19.09
C GLY A 607 27.42 -1.44 -19.36
N SER A 608 26.80 -0.73 -18.41
CA SER A 608 25.43 -0.23 -18.53
C SER A 608 25.36 1.12 -19.27
N LEU A 609 26.45 1.88 -19.31
CA LEU A 609 26.55 3.08 -20.15
C LEU A 609 27.22 2.74 -21.49
N ASP A 610 26.61 3.18 -22.59
CA ASP A 610 27.27 3.26 -23.88
C ASP A 610 28.16 4.52 -23.90
N VAL A 611 29.42 4.37 -23.49
CA VAL A 611 30.44 5.42 -23.42
C VAL A 611 31.79 4.89 -23.93
N THR A 612 32.62 5.79 -24.43
CA THR A 612 33.96 5.49 -24.94
C THR A 612 34.94 5.17 -23.80
N SER A 613 36.07 4.56 -24.15
CA SER A 613 37.16 4.29 -23.19
C SER A 613 37.71 5.58 -22.54
N ASP A 614 37.77 6.68 -23.28
CA ASP A 614 38.26 7.97 -22.78
C ASP A 614 37.28 8.58 -21.78
N GLU A 615 35.97 8.51 -22.06
CA GLU A 615 34.91 8.94 -21.15
C GLU A 615 34.92 8.13 -19.84
N LYS A 616 35.13 6.82 -19.95
CA LYS A 616 35.29 5.94 -18.79
C LYS A 616 36.53 6.28 -17.98
N ALA A 617 37.65 6.59 -18.63
CA ALA A 617 38.88 7.01 -17.97
C ALA A 617 38.72 8.37 -17.25
N LEU A 618 37.94 9.30 -17.82
CA LEU A 618 37.62 10.57 -17.18
C LEU A 618 36.79 10.37 -15.90
N LEU A 619 35.77 9.51 -15.93
CA LEU A 619 34.97 9.16 -14.74
C LEU A 619 35.82 8.48 -13.67
N GLN A 620 36.73 7.59 -14.05
CA GLN A 620 37.70 7.00 -13.12
C GLN A 620 38.60 8.08 -12.49
N THR A 621 39.10 9.03 -13.30
CA THR A 621 39.94 10.12 -12.78
C THR A 621 39.17 11.03 -11.83
N CYS A 622 37.87 11.24 -12.06
CA CYS A 622 36.98 11.92 -11.11
C CYS A 622 36.89 11.16 -9.79
N TYR A 623 36.64 9.85 -9.85
CA TYR A 623 36.62 8.95 -8.68
C TYR A 623 37.89 9.07 -7.84
N GLU A 624 39.05 8.95 -8.48
CA GLU A 624 40.36 9.03 -7.83
C GLU A 624 40.60 10.43 -7.23
N THR A 625 40.19 11.49 -7.93
CA THR A 625 40.28 12.87 -7.43
C THR A 625 39.44 13.09 -6.17
N ILE A 626 38.22 12.55 -6.12
CA ILE A 626 37.33 12.63 -4.94
C ILE A 626 38.00 11.99 -3.72
N LEU A 627 38.56 10.79 -3.90
CA LEU A 627 39.27 10.09 -2.83
C LEU A 627 40.54 10.85 -2.40
N GLY A 628 41.25 11.46 -3.35
CA GLY A 628 42.42 12.29 -3.09
C GLY A 628 42.09 13.54 -2.27
N LEU A 629 40.98 14.22 -2.58
CA LEU A 629 40.54 15.44 -1.89
C LEU A 629 40.24 15.23 -0.41
N LEU A 630 39.85 14.01 0.01
CA LEU A 630 39.68 13.70 1.43
C LEU A 630 40.97 13.84 2.24
N SER A 631 42.13 13.65 1.59
CA SER A 631 43.43 13.80 2.25
C SER A 631 43.77 15.26 2.56
N GLU A 632 43.20 16.19 1.80
CA GLU A 632 43.49 17.63 1.88
C GLU A 632 42.60 18.35 2.92
N VAL A 633 41.46 17.77 3.30
CA VAL A 633 40.51 18.34 4.27
C VAL A 633 40.65 17.83 5.70
N ALA A 634 41.88 17.54 6.12
CA ALA A 634 42.17 17.03 7.44
C ALA A 634 41.55 17.89 8.56
N GLY A 635 40.70 17.29 9.39
CA GLY A 635 40.05 17.96 10.52
C GLY A 635 38.68 18.58 10.23
N GLN A 636 38.10 18.36 9.05
CA GLN A 636 36.75 18.82 8.69
C GLN A 636 35.75 17.64 8.66
N PRO A 637 35.15 17.27 9.81
CA PRO A 637 34.36 16.04 9.94
C PRO A 637 33.15 15.93 9.03
N HIS A 638 32.52 17.06 8.72
CA HIS A 638 31.32 17.11 7.90
C HIS A 638 31.56 16.55 6.49
N HIS A 639 32.77 16.71 5.94
CA HIS A 639 33.12 16.16 4.63
C HIS A 639 33.24 14.63 4.63
N TYR A 640 33.68 14.02 5.74
CA TYR A 640 33.76 12.55 5.83
C TYR A 640 32.38 11.90 5.88
N GLY A 641 31.50 12.41 6.75
CA GLY A 641 30.13 11.90 6.87
C GLY A 641 29.33 12.13 5.60
N ALA A 642 29.42 13.34 5.00
CA ALA A 642 28.75 13.66 3.75
C ALA A 642 29.21 12.77 2.61
N LEU A 643 30.53 12.54 2.45
CA LEU A 643 31.02 11.67 1.38
C LEU A 643 30.54 10.22 1.54
N TYR A 644 30.49 9.72 2.77
CA TYR A 644 29.98 8.37 3.00
C TYR A 644 28.49 8.25 2.64
N THR A 645 27.67 9.23 3.05
CA THR A 645 26.28 9.32 2.62
C THR A 645 26.17 9.36 1.09
N GLN A 646 27.01 10.14 0.41
CA GLN A 646 27.05 10.19 -1.05
C GLN A 646 27.48 8.88 -1.72
N ALA A 647 28.21 7.99 -1.03
CA ALA A 647 28.46 6.63 -1.51
C ALA A 647 27.28 5.68 -1.26
N MET A 648 26.60 5.81 -0.12
CA MET A 648 25.48 4.96 0.26
C MET A 648 24.24 5.18 -0.60
N VAL A 649 23.88 6.45 -0.90
CA VAL A 649 22.65 6.76 -1.62
C VAL A 649 22.56 6.11 -3.01
N PRO A 650 23.55 6.26 -3.92
CA PRO A 650 23.49 5.62 -5.23
C PRO A 650 23.44 4.08 -5.13
N TYR A 651 24.04 3.48 -4.10
CA TYR A 651 23.91 2.05 -3.82
C TYR A 651 22.46 1.67 -3.47
N ILE A 652 21.80 2.44 -2.59
CA ILE A 652 20.41 2.20 -2.19
C ILE A 652 19.46 2.40 -3.38
N CYS A 653 19.64 3.45 -4.17
CA CYS A 653 18.84 3.69 -5.38
C CYS A 653 18.97 2.54 -6.37
N ALA A 654 20.20 2.05 -6.60
CA ALA A 654 20.44 0.89 -7.46
C ALA A 654 19.80 -0.39 -6.93
N LEU A 655 19.93 -0.64 -5.62
CA LEU A 655 19.33 -1.80 -4.93
C LEU A 655 17.80 -1.80 -5.06
N GLN A 656 17.15 -0.67 -4.80
CA GLN A 656 15.70 -0.52 -4.88
C GLN A 656 15.16 -0.64 -6.31
N SER A 657 15.95 -0.23 -7.29
CA SER A 657 15.59 -0.28 -8.72
C SER A 657 15.94 -1.63 -9.39
N GLY A 658 16.39 -2.63 -8.62
CA GLY A 658 16.82 -3.92 -9.17
C GLY A 658 18.02 -3.85 -10.11
N GLN A 659 18.82 -2.78 -10.04
CA GLN A 659 20.02 -2.60 -10.85
C GLN A 659 21.21 -3.33 -10.21
N THR A 660 22.28 -3.52 -10.99
CA THR A 660 23.54 -4.03 -10.43
C THR A 660 24.11 -3.06 -9.39
N THR A 661 24.58 -3.62 -8.28
CA THR A 661 25.16 -2.91 -7.15
C THR A 661 26.63 -3.27 -6.92
N LYS A 662 27.20 -4.17 -7.73
CA LYS A 662 28.50 -4.80 -7.47
C LYS A 662 29.62 -3.79 -7.33
N HIS A 663 29.71 -2.83 -8.25
CA HIS A 663 30.78 -1.84 -8.18
C HIS A 663 30.49 -0.72 -7.16
N LEU A 664 29.22 -0.35 -6.96
CA LEU A 664 28.83 0.57 -5.87
C LEU A 664 29.14 -0.01 -4.48
N GLU A 665 29.00 -1.31 -4.27
CA GLU A 665 29.39 -2.00 -3.04
C GLU A 665 30.90 -1.83 -2.76
N ILE A 666 31.74 -1.92 -3.79
CA ILE A 666 33.19 -1.68 -3.69
C ILE A 666 33.46 -0.23 -3.28
N ILE A 667 32.81 0.74 -3.93
CA ILE A 667 32.93 2.17 -3.62
C ILE A 667 32.54 2.43 -2.16
N VAL A 668 31.40 1.92 -1.70
CA VAL A 668 30.94 2.08 -0.30
C VAL A 668 31.97 1.48 0.66
N LYS A 669 32.53 0.31 0.36
CA LYS A 669 33.57 -0.33 1.17
C LYS A 669 34.87 0.51 1.21
N GLU A 670 35.28 1.06 0.08
CA GLU A 670 36.50 1.88 -0.02
C GLU A 670 36.34 3.20 0.74
N VAL A 671 35.26 3.94 0.50
CA VAL A 671 34.97 5.20 1.21
C VAL A 671 34.81 4.95 2.71
N GLY A 672 34.09 3.89 3.11
CA GLY A 672 33.91 3.52 4.52
C GLY A 672 35.23 3.19 5.23
N LYS A 673 36.12 2.41 4.60
CA LYS A 673 37.46 2.13 5.14
C LYS A 673 38.31 3.40 5.23
N LEU A 674 38.22 4.26 4.22
CA LEU A 674 38.97 5.51 4.14
C LEU A 674 38.59 6.43 5.30
N ILE A 675 37.31 6.73 5.50
CA ILE A 675 36.86 7.62 6.60
C ILE A 675 37.27 7.07 7.98
N VAL A 676 37.20 5.75 8.19
CA VAL A 676 37.60 5.11 9.46
C VAL A 676 39.12 5.22 9.67
N SER A 677 39.92 5.08 8.60
CA SER A 677 41.37 5.28 8.64
C SER A 677 41.71 6.72 9.02
N TYR A 678 41.05 7.70 8.41
CA TYR A 678 41.22 9.12 8.75
C TYR A 678 40.82 9.41 10.19
N TYR A 679 39.66 8.93 10.64
CA TYR A 679 39.23 9.04 12.03
C TYR A 679 40.29 8.49 12.99
N LYS A 680 40.82 7.28 12.73
CA LYS A 680 41.86 6.67 13.57
C LYS A 680 43.14 7.51 13.61
N LYS A 681 43.56 8.05 12.47
CA LYS A 681 44.76 8.89 12.34
C LYS A 681 44.62 10.23 13.09
N TYR A 682 43.46 10.86 13.00
CA TYR A 682 43.26 12.25 13.40
C TYR A 682 42.46 12.46 14.70
N LYS A 683 41.81 11.44 15.27
CA LYS A 683 40.99 11.57 16.50
C LYS A 683 41.70 12.13 17.72
N ARG A 684 43.04 12.06 17.77
CA ARG A 684 43.84 12.68 18.85
C ARG A 684 43.99 14.18 18.68
N VAL A 685 44.06 14.65 17.44
CA VAL A 685 44.22 16.08 17.09
C VAL A 685 42.86 16.77 17.05
N TYR A 686 41.84 16.08 16.54
CA TYR A 686 40.48 16.57 16.41
C TYR A 686 39.53 15.63 17.19
N PRO A 687 39.36 15.82 18.51
CA PRO A 687 38.58 14.91 19.36
C PRO A 687 37.10 14.84 18.98
N ASN A 688 36.56 15.92 18.40
CA ASN A 688 35.14 16.00 18.01
C ASN A 688 34.78 15.18 16.77
N LEU A 689 35.76 14.59 16.06
CA LEU A 689 35.49 13.79 14.86
C LEU A 689 34.53 12.62 15.14
N LYS A 690 34.59 12.00 16.33
CA LYS A 690 33.71 10.87 16.66
C LYS A 690 32.23 11.27 16.66
N GLN A 691 31.93 12.49 17.10
CA GLN A 691 30.57 13.02 17.18
C GLN A 691 30.12 13.64 15.86
N GLN A 692 30.99 14.42 15.20
CA GLN A 692 30.61 15.24 14.06
C GLN A 692 30.56 14.49 12.71
N ILE A 693 31.22 13.33 12.60
CA ILE A 693 31.11 12.49 11.39
C ILE A 693 29.70 11.88 11.26
N PRO A 694 29.14 11.18 12.28
CA PRO A 694 27.81 10.59 12.16
C PRO A 694 26.69 11.63 12.03
N GLU A 695 26.88 12.89 12.43
CA GLU A 695 25.91 13.98 12.19
C GLU A 695 25.55 14.20 10.71
N ARG A 696 26.40 13.73 9.78
CA ARG A 696 26.16 13.79 8.33
C ARG A 696 25.89 12.42 7.69
N ILE A 697 25.79 11.36 8.50
CA ILE A 697 25.43 10.01 8.06
C ILE A 697 23.96 9.78 8.40
N ILE A 698 23.15 9.52 7.37
CA ILE A 698 21.72 9.21 7.56
C ILE A 698 21.63 7.79 8.14
N ALA A 699 21.08 7.66 9.35
CA ALA A 699 21.09 6.41 10.12
C ALA A 699 20.29 5.30 9.42
N GLU A 700 19.20 5.64 8.76
CA GLU A 700 18.35 4.72 8.00
C GLU A 700 19.12 4.12 6.81
N TYR A 701 19.95 4.92 6.14
CA TYR A 701 20.79 4.45 5.04
C TYR A 701 21.91 3.56 5.55
N MET A 702 22.43 3.89 6.73
CA MET A 702 23.45 3.09 7.41
C MET A 702 22.95 1.67 7.70
N GLU A 703 21.72 1.49 8.19
CA GLU A 703 21.18 0.16 8.48
C GLU A 703 21.10 -0.72 7.21
N ILE A 704 20.61 -0.15 6.10
CA ILE A 704 20.53 -0.85 4.81
C ILE A 704 21.92 -1.27 4.34
N VAL A 705 22.90 -0.35 4.38
CA VAL A 705 24.26 -0.61 3.91
C VAL A 705 25.00 -1.57 4.84
N THR A 706 24.84 -1.46 6.16
CA THR A 706 25.44 -2.39 7.11
C THR A 706 25.03 -3.82 6.83
N GLU A 707 23.74 -4.07 6.58
CA GLU A 707 23.25 -5.41 6.28
C GLU A 707 23.73 -5.89 4.92
N ASN A 708 23.50 -5.11 3.86
CA ASN A 708 23.67 -5.58 2.49
C ASN A 708 25.11 -5.46 1.94
N VAL A 709 25.93 -4.52 2.44
CA VAL A 709 27.32 -4.32 1.99
C VAL A 709 28.31 -5.02 2.91
N TRP A 710 28.10 -4.92 4.23
CA TRP A 710 29.05 -5.40 5.22
C TRP A 710 28.69 -6.78 5.80
N GLY A 711 27.45 -7.25 5.63
CA GLY A 711 26.99 -8.51 6.22
C GLY A 711 26.66 -8.40 7.71
N GLY A 712 26.32 -7.20 8.19
CA GLY A 712 25.85 -6.94 9.55
C GLY A 712 26.80 -6.06 10.39
N LYS A 713 26.26 -5.57 11.53
CA LYS A 713 26.92 -4.61 12.44
C LYS A 713 28.27 -5.10 12.96
N SER A 714 28.45 -6.41 13.10
CA SER A 714 29.70 -7.03 13.55
C SER A 714 30.82 -7.01 12.51
N TYR A 715 30.54 -6.66 11.25
CA TYR A 715 31.52 -6.63 10.16
C TYR A 715 31.73 -5.23 9.58
N ASP A 716 30.81 -4.31 9.85
CA ASP A 716 30.85 -2.93 9.39
C ASP A 716 31.86 -2.08 10.21
N PRO A 717 32.97 -1.59 9.60
CA PRO A 717 33.96 -0.79 10.29
C PRO A 717 33.48 0.64 10.58
N VAL A 718 32.53 1.18 9.81
CA VAL A 718 31.95 2.51 10.00
C VAL A 718 30.99 2.46 11.17
N TRP A 719 30.11 1.44 11.22
CA TRP A 719 29.21 1.21 12.35
C TRP A 719 30.02 1.16 13.64
N LYS A 720 30.98 0.23 13.75
CA LYS A 720 31.83 0.07 14.94
C LYS A 720 32.59 1.33 15.38
N ALA A 721 32.90 2.24 14.46
CA ALA A 721 33.67 3.43 14.77
C ALA A 721 32.79 4.55 15.35
N PHE A 722 31.54 4.66 14.89
CA PHE A 722 30.69 5.83 15.13
C PHE A 722 29.36 5.53 15.85
N TYR A 723 28.92 4.26 15.87
CA TYR A 723 27.68 3.77 16.49
C TYR A 723 27.96 2.60 17.44
#